data_AF-A0A1Y6KWQ3-F1
#
_entry.id   AF-A0A1Y6KWQ3-F1
#
_cell.length_a   1.000
_cell.length_b   1.000
_cell.length_c   1.000
_cell.angle_alpha   90.00
_cell.angle_beta   90.00
_cell.angle_gamma   90.00
#
_symmetry.space_group_name_H-M   'P 1'
#
loop_
_entity.id
_entity.type
_entity.pdbx_description
1 polymer ?
#
loop_
_entity_poly.entity_id
_entity_poly.type
_entity_poly.pdbx_seq_one_letter_code
_entity_poly.pdbx_strand_id
1 'polypeptide(L)'
;MNIKPIAVAVSALLCGYSGASFATSSTQNEAVQHLEKMKAKVLQRVVETQELIEDPTNIEVRDGKRFLKYNGYLYSITSNNLPSFMPFVDGFDYADRSAEAMFDFIQAPWKLVNQMDGVYIYNDQFGYNYMEHIDNGKQCNVQYLVGDKDLVSTATKDCLPYNAALIDAHGFIDDQPIVNHLNGDLAAQIRFIQNQTAEPAGNDEKDQQRIVSQREALLVLTPMVNHEPKSIELKIYKDGVLLESRQMTNPLQILESDRAKQDDRKDVVYSKRSFTTVLPWNWVEQGLSLQFETYTGLRGELAADDIDFAAPAHLDLPMIRIGMLTEPPAAKPLELKTAHYGSELFQRFPLASMTFSHYLPIKLDKIVMSNGDIKTEYSDYASPGVHSGDMREDITKSLIQLGIANANYGVASSGASQWQADNYPAIVIGHSIGRYKNDKGEVGVYTHGLSGGNGMVLLANTTGNEVTHEIGHALSMGHYPGGYANATHGATTGWGYDAYRGYMADNLNWQSNVDGQYAYGDIMVTPYKTHYGYGTDPMGGGGFDSSTSSYPLFTGYSSKRIQHYLESKDYLDATSNSGYSHWNAVTQQLEAVATTTKLKPVQQGVDVMTVVGFYDPQLTNTSYIYPALYGSSGNVYDLPQPIAGQCWATVTYGDNSEQIIGLEGARKNGGLSNKLHFNLARDRNPQTVTVECPQISLETIVRDELLAHYDQERFYDWDDNNRRGNIGDVFEYHRNGRVELFALKTTTYWYFPGSGSSNYQWEFIGYLDQIIADKQPTVDFDALGRVTVDSRTFVANTEYPAKAVTIGKGQGYDLAIESQPLFTEQSDLENLDFETMNQFDLWVADRYGKGELNNGVTHKRKRAGAVYVHINTELNTRDYFLMKTITAGEFPTNHHSNNDWKYLGSAESYVNFDFNPLKLNRQNLSNIERVKNYFEQSALFTWDQRTTTTWDSSNSAVFINPTAEGVNEYFIQRTPAQGGEFPTNKASNRDWIYLADDNSLNQLILEMSTNQAVFEQLVLDWYKQDSFGNWGDNGKRGNVGDIYDYHFHDGKTHYYRLKTTRYGYFPWPSESADPSNGHWQYISHY
;
A
#
# COMPACT_ATOMS: atom_id res chain seq x y z
N MET A 1 -21.60 -54.82 -27.37
CA MET A 1 -22.70 -55.73 -26.95
C MET A 1 -22.73 -55.71 -25.43
N ASN A 2 -23.93 -55.53 -24.84
CA ASN A 2 -24.29 -55.49 -23.40
C ASN A 2 -23.89 -54.19 -22.65
N ILE A 3 -24.74 -53.13 -22.58
CA ILE A 3 -26.01 -52.88 -21.84
C ILE A 3 -25.79 -52.46 -20.35
N LYS A 4 -25.88 -51.13 -20.12
CA LYS A 4 -26.52 -50.29 -19.05
C LYS A 4 -26.34 -50.62 -17.54
N PRO A 5 -26.53 -49.67 -16.57
CA PRO A 5 -27.14 -48.33 -16.67
C PRO A 5 -26.39 -47.15 -15.98
N ILE A 6 -26.91 -45.95 -16.27
CA ILE A 6 -26.64 -44.65 -15.65
C ILE A 6 -27.33 -44.60 -14.26
N ALA A 7 -26.61 -44.13 -13.24
CA ALA A 7 -27.17 -43.71 -11.96
C ALA A 7 -26.67 -42.29 -11.63
N VAL A 8 -27.64 -41.44 -11.34
CA VAL A 8 -27.57 -40.02 -11.06
C VAL A 8 -27.08 -39.80 -9.63
N ALA A 9 -26.08 -38.94 -9.45
CA ALA A 9 -25.64 -38.45 -8.14
C ALA A 9 -26.51 -37.24 -7.73
N VAL A 10 -27.30 -37.41 -6.68
CA VAL A 10 -27.94 -36.36 -5.89
C VAL A 10 -27.44 -36.53 -4.46
N SER A 11 -27.09 -35.42 -3.82
CA SER A 11 -26.78 -35.21 -2.38
C SER A 11 -25.30 -34.94 -2.06
N ALA A 12 -24.87 -33.70 -2.28
CA ALA A 12 -23.78 -33.07 -1.53
C ALA A 12 -23.97 -31.54 -1.54
N LEU A 13 -24.95 -31.05 -0.76
CA LEU A 13 -25.13 -29.62 -0.44
C LEU A 13 -26.15 -29.52 0.69
N LEU A 14 -25.80 -30.04 1.88
CA LEU A 14 -26.53 -29.83 3.15
C LEU A 14 -25.73 -30.33 4.38
N CYS A 15 -24.40 -30.25 4.34
CA CYS A 15 -23.55 -30.43 5.53
C CYS A 15 -22.47 -29.34 5.49
N GLY A 16 -22.80 -28.16 6.00
CA GLY A 16 -21.86 -27.04 5.99
C GLY A 16 -22.21 -25.88 6.90
N TYR A 17 -23.10 -26.03 7.90
CA TYR A 17 -23.34 -25.00 8.93
C TYR A 17 -23.87 -25.64 10.22
N SER A 18 -23.09 -26.55 10.81
CA SER A 18 -23.37 -27.04 12.17
C SER A 18 -22.12 -27.36 13.00
N GLY A 19 -20.92 -27.08 12.48
CA GLY A 19 -19.66 -27.29 13.22
C GLY A 19 -19.34 -26.23 14.27
N ALA A 20 -19.86 -25.00 14.15
CA ALA A 20 -19.47 -23.89 15.02
C ALA A 20 -20.10 -23.93 16.43
N SER A 21 -21.33 -24.44 16.56
CA SER A 21 -22.06 -24.43 17.85
C SER A 21 -21.58 -25.51 18.83
N PHE A 22 -21.14 -26.68 18.33
CA PHE A 22 -20.64 -27.74 19.20
C PHE A 22 -19.22 -27.43 19.72
N ALA A 23 -18.34 -26.86 18.90
CA ALA A 23 -16.96 -26.52 19.28
C ALA A 23 -16.87 -25.34 20.27
N THR A 24 -17.75 -24.35 20.16
CA THR A 24 -17.83 -23.21 21.11
C THR A 24 -18.36 -23.65 22.47
N SER A 25 -19.37 -24.53 22.50
CA SER A 25 -19.87 -25.09 23.77
C SER A 25 -18.83 -26.00 24.46
N SER A 26 -18.02 -26.73 23.71
CA SER A 26 -16.99 -27.61 24.27
C SER A 26 -15.80 -26.84 24.83
N THR A 27 -15.37 -25.78 24.14
CA THR A 27 -14.23 -24.94 24.56
C THR A 27 -14.55 -24.09 25.78
N GLN A 28 -15.76 -23.51 25.87
CA GLN A 28 -16.22 -22.83 27.08
C GLN A 28 -16.30 -23.80 28.26
N ASN A 29 -16.84 -25.02 28.06
CA ASN A 29 -16.88 -26.05 29.10
C ASN A 29 -15.47 -26.48 29.57
N GLU A 30 -14.51 -26.56 28.64
CA GLU A 30 -13.12 -26.87 28.96
C GLU A 30 -12.46 -25.74 29.78
N ALA A 31 -12.61 -24.49 29.36
CA ALA A 31 -12.08 -23.33 30.10
C ALA A 31 -12.67 -23.24 31.53
N VAL A 32 -13.97 -23.51 31.69
CA VAL A 32 -14.63 -23.56 33.01
C VAL A 32 -14.09 -24.72 33.87
N GLN A 33 -13.84 -25.90 33.30
CA GLN A 33 -13.18 -26.99 34.03
C GLN A 33 -11.76 -26.62 34.47
N HIS A 34 -11.04 -25.88 33.63
CA HIS A 34 -9.71 -25.35 33.92
C HIS A 34 -9.73 -24.35 35.09
N LEU A 35 -10.73 -23.46 35.15
CA LEU A 35 -10.95 -22.57 36.27
C LEU A 35 -11.25 -23.31 37.58
N GLU A 36 -12.15 -24.30 37.56
CA GLU A 36 -12.48 -25.07 38.77
C GLU A 36 -11.27 -25.86 39.30
N LYS A 37 -10.42 -26.39 38.41
CA LYS A 37 -9.15 -27.01 38.81
C LYS A 37 -8.21 -25.99 39.46
N MET A 38 -8.12 -24.77 38.92
CA MET A 38 -7.27 -23.73 39.49
C MET A 38 -7.80 -23.23 40.85
N LYS A 39 -9.11 -23.01 40.97
CA LYS A 39 -9.80 -22.70 42.22
C LYS A 39 -9.48 -23.73 43.31
N ALA A 40 -9.55 -25.03 42.99
CA ALA A 40 -9.22 -26.09 43.94
C ALA A 40 -7.77 -26.00 44.45
N LYS A 41 -6.80 -25.70 43.56
CA LYS A 41 -5.39 -25.53 43.94
C LYS A 41 -5.16 -24.32 44.85
N VAL A 42 -5.81 -23.18 44.52
CA VAL A 42 -5.74 -21.96 45.33
C VAL A 42 -6.32 -22.21 46.72
N LEU A 43 -7.49 -22.84 46.79
CA LEU A 43 -8.13 -23.20 48.05
C LEU A 43 -7.25 -24.15 48.88
N GLN A 44 -6.63 -25.14 48.24
CA GLN A 44 -5.70 -26.05 48.91
C GLN A 44 -4.52 -25.30 49.55
N ARG A 45 -3.88 -24.39 48.81
CA ARG A 45 -2.77 -23.58 49.34
C ARG A 45 -3.21 -22.69 50.50
N VAL A 46 -4.42 -22.14 50.44
CA VAL A 46 -4.98 -21.37 51.56
C VAL A 46 -5.13 -22.26 52.80
N VAL A 47 -5.69 -23.47 52.68
CA VAL A 47 -5.82 -24.41 53.80
C VAL A 47 -4.45 -24.78 54.39
N GLU A 48 -3.47 -25.11 53.54
CA GLU A 48 -2.09 -25.40 53.97
C GLU A 48 -1.51 -24.26 54.80
N THR A 49 -1.74 -23.01 54.38
CA THR A 49 -1.24 -21.84 55.12
C THR A 49 -1.98 -21.60 56.43
N GLN A 50 -3.26 -21.96 56.52
CA GLN A 50 -4.02 -21.89 57.78
C GLN A 50 -3.48 -22.88 58.82
N GLU A 51 -3.13 -24.10 58.40
CA GLU A 51 -2.47 -25.08 59.28
C GLU A 51 -1.12 -24.57 59.76
N LEU A 52 -0.33 -23.94 58.88
CA LEU A 52 0.95 -23.32 59.26
C LEU A 52 0.79 -22.19 60.28
N ILE A 53 -0.33 -21.46 60.25
CA ILE A 53 -0.63 -20.37 61.19
C ILE A 53 -0.91 -20.88 62.61
N GLU A 54 -1.32 -22.14 62.77
CA GLU A 54 -1.54 -22.77 64.08
C GLU A 54 -0.23 -23.04 64.83
N ASP A 55 0.88 -23.19 64.10
CA ASP A 55 2.22 -23.34 64.68
C ASP A 55 2.83 -21.96 65.02
N PRO A 56 3.04 -21.63 66.32
CA PRO A 56 3.60 -20.35 66.72
C PRO A 56 5.00 -20.06 66.15
N THR A 57 5.76 -21.09 65.74
CA THR A 57 7.10 -20.91 65.17
C THR A 57 7.08 -20.22 63.80
N ASN A 58 5.95 -20.34 63.07
CA ASN A 58 5.73 -19.69 61.78
C ASN A 58 5.16 -18.27 61.93
N ILE A 59 4.83 -17.83 63.15
CA ILE A 59 4.23 -16.52 63.41
C ILE A 59 5.27 -15.51 63.88
N GLU A 60 5.18 -14.29 63.33
CA GLU A 60 5.89 -13.11 63.81
C GLU A 60 4.89 -12.04 64.25
N VAL A 61 5.14 -11.38 65.38
CA VAL A 61 4.27 -10.31 65.89
C VAL A 61 4.99 -8.97 65.76
N ARG A 62 4.41 -8.04 65.01
CA ARG A 62 4.91 -6.66 64.87
C ARG A 62 3.78 -5.69 65.19
N ASP A 63 4.04 -4.73 66.08
CA ASP A 63 3.07 -3.69 66.50
C ASP A 63 1.69 -4.25 66.88
N GLY A 64 1.66 -5.41 67.56
CA GLY A 64 0.44 -6.07 67.99
C GLY A 64 -0.34 -6.83 66.89
N LYS A 65 0.16 -6.88 65.65
CA LYS A 65 -0.41 -7.66 64.54
C LYS A 65 0.39 -8.94 64.29
N ARG A 66 -0.29 -10.04 63.95
CA ARG A 66 0.31 -11.34 63.62
C ARG A 66 0.59 -11.44 62.12
N PHE A 67 1.77 -11.94 61.78
CA PHE A 67 2.22 -12.19 60.42
C PHE A 67 2.67 -13.64 60.26
N LEU A 68 2.32 -14.28 59.14
CA LEU A 68 2.82 -15.61 58.77
C LEU A 68 4.15 -15.46 58.03
N LYS A 69 5.19 -16.15 58.49
CA LYS A 69 6.45 -16.32 57.75
C LYS A 69 6.30 -17.49 56.79
N TYR A 70 6.32 -17.22 55.48
CA TYR A 70 6.24 -18.26 54.46
C TYR A 70 7.01 -17.86 53.20
N ASN A 71 7.76 -18.78 52.61
CA ASN A 71 8.56 -18.58 51.38
C ASN A 71 9.37 -17.27 51.31
N GLY A 72 9.90 -16.82 52.45
CA GLY A 72 10.72 -15.60 52.55
C GLY A 72 9.93 -14.29 52.72
N TYR A 73 8.60 -14.35 52.82
CA TYR A 73 7.71 -13.19 53.00
C TYR A 73 6.94 -13.25 54.32
N LEU A 74 6.42 -12.09 54.72
CA LEU A 74 5.58 -11.90 55.91
C LEU A 74 4.16 -11.51 55.48
N TYR A 75 3.20 -12.40 55.67
CA TYR A 75 1.81 -12.17 55.28
C TYR A 75 0.99 -11.72 56.48
N SER A 76 0.28 -10.59 56.38
CA SER A 76 -0.65 -10.18 57.43
C SER A 76 -1.76 -11.21 57.57
N ILE A 77 -2.08 -11.60 58.81
CA ILE A 77 -3.11 -12.61 59.07
C ILE A 77 -4.37 -11.90 59.58
N THR A 78 -5.52 -12.21 58.99
CA THR A 78 -6.81 -11.67 59.46
C THR A 78 -7.30 -12.35 60.73
N SER A 79 -8.37 -11.83 61.34
CA SER A 79 -8.98 -12.42 62.54
C SER A 79 -9.42 -13.88 62.36
N ASN A 80 -9.64 -14.32 61.12
CA ASN A 80 -10.06 -15.68 60.77
C ASN A 80 -8.87 -16.57 60.33
N ASN A 81 -7.64 -16.20 60.71
CA ASN A 81 -6.41 -16.90 60.34
C ASN A 81 -6.17 -17.00 58.82
N LEU A 82 -6.61 -16.03 58.02
CA LEU A 82 -6.38 -16.02 56.57
C LEU A 82 -5.23 -15.09 56.20
N PRO A 83 -4.26 -15.52 55.38
CA PRO A 83 -3.24 -14.63 54.82
C PRO A 83 -3.88 -13.58 53.92
N SER A 84 -3.53 -12.32 54.12
CA SER A 84 -3.94 -11.18 53.31
C SER A 84 -2.74 -10.59 52.60
N PHE A 85 -2.95 -10.14 51.37
CA PHE A 85 -1.97 -9.44 50.54
C PHE A 85 -2.29 -7.94 50.62
N MET A 86 -1.27 -7.07 50.66
CA MET A 86 -1.52 -5.63 50.78
C MET A 86 -2.06 -5.03 49.47
N PRO A 87 -3.03 -4.10 49.53
CA PRO A 87 -3.42 -3.29 48.37
C PRO A 87 -2.27 -2.37 47.95
N PHE A 88 -2.23 -2.01 46.66
CA PHE A 88 -1.45 -0.89 46.13
C PHE A 88 -1.54 0.34 47.07
N VAL A 89 -0.39 0.80 47.57
CA VAL A 89 -0.27 2.14 48.17
C VAL A 89 0.06 3.08 47.02
N ASP A 90 -0.71 4.16 46.86
CA ASP A 90 -0.52 5.19 45.82
C ASP A 90 0.97 5.53 45.60
N GLY A 91 1.48 5.18 44.42
CA GLY A 91 2.89 5.27 44.04
C GLY A 91 3.40 3.96 43.45
N PHE A 92 3.68 3.96 42.15
CA PHE A 92 3.92 2.80 41.27
C PHE A 92 5.10 1.85 41.61
N ASP A 93 5.67 1.85 42.82
CA ASP A 93 7.00 1.25 43.07
C ASP A 93 7.08 0.07 44.05
N TYR A 94 5.97 -0.45 44.61
CA TYR A 94 6.04 -1.62 45.52
C TYR A 94 4.82 -2.53 45.44
N ALA A 95 4.71 -3.35 44.40
CA ALA A 95 4.07 -4.66 44.54
C ALA A 95 5.18 -5.66 44.92
N ASP A 96 5.18 -6.16 46.15
CA ASP A 96 6.12 -7.24 46.50
C ASP A 96 5.68 -8.56 45.84
N ARG A 97 6.64 -9.46 45.57
CA ARG A 97 6.35 -10.76 44.93
C ARG A 97 5.74 -11.78 45.91
N SER A 98 5.11 -11.31 46.99
CA SER A 98 4.62 -12.15 48.08
C SER A 98 3.47 -13.06 47.62
N ALA A 99 2.57 -12.58 46.77
CA ALA A 99 1.48 -13.39 46.22
C ALA A 99 1.97 -14.49 45.28
N GLU A 100 2.99 -14.20 44.46
CA GLU A 100 3.64 -15.22 43.63
C GLU A 100 4.36 -16.26 44.49
N ALA A 101 5.04 -15.83 45.55
CA ALA A 101 5.69 -16.74 46.50
C ALA A 101 4.68 -17.59 47.29
N MET A 102 3.49 -17.03 47.58
CA MET A 102 2.41 -17.74 48.25
C MET A 102 1.72 -18.74 47.32
N PHE A 103 1.58 -18.42 46.04
CA PHE A 103 0.94 -19.27 45.03
C PHE A 103 1.92 -19.65 43.93
N ASP A 104 3.06 -20.21 44.32
CA ASP A 104 4.21 -20.58 43.46
C ASP A 104 3.88 -21.54 42.29
N PHE A 105 2.74 -22.25 42.36
CA PHE A 105 2.23 -23.10 41.30
C PHE A 105 1.49 -22.35 40.19
N ILE A 106 1.25 -21.04 40.32
CA ILE A 106 0.61 -20.23 39.28
C ILE A 106 1.67 -19.79 38.28
N GLN A 107 1.75 -20.52 37.18
CA GLN A 107 2.69 -20.33 36.08
C GLN A 107 1.95 -20.23 34.74
N ALA A 108 2.60 -19.74 33.68
CA ALA A 108 2.02 -19.64 32.34
C ALA A 108 1.37 -20.99 31.92
N PRO A 109 0.19 -20.97 31.26
CA PRO A 109 -0.57 -19.80 30.77
C PRO A 109 -1.46 -19.12 31.83
N TRP A 110 -1.27 -19.38 33.13
CA TRP A 110 -2.01 -18.72 34.20
C TRP A 110 -1.23 -17.56 34.82
N LYS A 111 -1.96 -16.49 35.09
CA LYS A 111 -1.46 -15.24 35.67
C LYS A 111 -2.15 -14.96 36.99
N LEU A 112 -1.47 -14.20 37.84
CA LEU A 112 -1.96 -13.71 39.12
C LEU A 112 -1.60 -12.23 39.23
N VAL A 113 -2.52 -11.43 39.76
CA VAL A 113 -2.31 -10.03 40.12
C VAL A 113 -2.88 -9.79 41.53
N ASN A 114 -2.23 -8.94 42.32
CA ASN A 114 -2.73 -8.57 43.64
C ASN A 114 -4.02 -7.76 43.50
N GLN A 115 -4.99 -7.98 44.39
CA GLN A 115 -6.24 -7.23 44.42
C GLN A 115 -6.60 -6.96 45.87
N MET A 116 -6.68 -5.67 46.27
CA MET A 116 -6.99 -5.20 47.63
C MET A 116 -6.49 -6.11 48.77
N ASP A 117 -7.26 -7.11 49.19
CA ASP A 117 -6.94 -8.01 50.31
C ASP A 117 -6.72 -9.48 49.87
N GLY A 118 -6.32 -9.70 48.62
CA GLY A 118 -6.37 -11.00 47.95
C GLY A 118 -5.62 -11.03 46.62
N VAL A 119 -5.96 -12.01 45.79
CA VAL A 119 -5.34 -12.22 44.48
C VAL A 119 -6.39 -12.54 43.43
N TYR A 120 -6.14 -12.09 42.21
CA TYR A 120 -6.96 -12.33 41.04
C TYR A 120 -6.14 -13.12 40.02
N ILE A 121 -6.66 -14.24 39.54
CA ILE A 121 -5.94 -15.25 38.77
C ILE A 121 -6.70 -15.52 37.47
N TYR A 122 -6.03 -15.47 36.32
CA TYR A 122 -6.68 -15.63 35.02
C TYR A 122 -5.79 -16.40 34.04
N ASN A 123 -6.37 -16.94 32.97
CA ASN A 123 -5.63 -17.65 31.93
C ASN A 123 -5.38 -16.74 30.71
N ASP A 124 -4.22 -16.79 30.08
CA ASP A 124 -3.90 -15.92 28.94
C ASP A 124 -4.72 -16.19 27.68
N GLN A 125 -5.21 -17.41 27.51
CA GLN A 125 -5.95 -17.78 26.30
C GLN A 125 -7.39 -17.28 26.35
N PHE A 126 -8.01 -17.35 27.53
CA PHE A 126 -9.46 -17.15 27.69
C PHE A 126 -9.85 -16.28 28.89
N GLY A 127 -8.90 -15.90 29.74
CA GLY A 127 -9.11 -15.09 30.93
C GLY A 127 -8.88 -13.60 30.68
N TYR A 128 -9.32 -12.77 31.62
CA TYR A 128 -9.29 -11.31 31.54
C TYR A 128 -8.51 -10.72 32.72
N ASN A 129 -7.76 -9.63 32.52
CA ASN A 129 -7.10 -8.87 33.59
C ASN A 129 -7.93 -7.66 34.01
N TYR A 130 -8.33 -7.57 35.29
CA TYR A 130 -9.17 -6.47 35.79
C TYR A 130 -8.50 -5.08 35.75
N MET A 131 -7.17 -5.01 35.61
CA MET A 131 -6.44 -3.74 35.49
C MET A 131 -6.37 -3.20 34.05
N GLU A 132 -6.76 -4.01 33.05
CA GLU A 132 -6.85 -3.58 31.66
C GLU A 132 -8.28 -3.07 31.39
N HIS A 133 -8.48 -1.75 31.50
CA HIS A 133 -9.77 -1.06 31.37
C HIS A 133 -10.46 -1.19 29.99
N ILE A 134 -9.99 -2.06 29.11
CA ILE A 134 -10.39 -2.12 27.70
C ILE A 134 -11.59 -3.05 27.47
N ASP A 135 -11.85 -4.02 28.36
CA ASP A 135 -12.90 -5.04 28.13
C ASP A 135 -13.72 -5.36 29.40
N ASN A 136 -14.64 -4.46 29.76
CA ASN A 136 -15.52 -4.60 30.94
C ASN A 136 -16.52 -5.79 30.85
N GLY A 137 -16.53 -6.54 29.75
CA GLY A 137 -17.49 -7.62 29.47
C GLY A 137 -17.04 -9.00 29.92
N LYS A 138 -15.74 -9.31 29.79
CA LYS A 138 -15.14 -10.63 30.01
C LYS A 138 -14.80 -10.84 31.49
N GLN A 139 -15.34 -11.90 32.10
CA GLN A 139 -15.05 -12.24 33.51
C GLN A 139 -14.78 -13.73 33.60
N CYS A 140 -13.58 -14.13 33.18
CA CYS A 140 -13.11 -15.51 33.21
C CYS A 140 -11.85 -15.64 34.06
N ASN A 141 -12.02 -15.93 35.35
CA ASN A 141 -10.93 -15.85 36.35
C ASN A 141 -11.25 -16.68 37.61
N VAL A 142 -10.24 -16.84 38.46
CA VAL A 142 -10.31 -17.33 39.84
C VAL A 142 -9.90 -16.18 40.76
N GLN A 143 -10.64 -15.92 41.81
CA GLN A 143 -10.29 -14.91 42.82
C GLN A 143 -10.11 -15.57 44.18
N TYR A 144 -9.13 -15.13 44.95
CA TYR A 144 -9.05 -15.33 46.39
C TYR A 144 -9.17 -13.98 47.05
N LEU A 145 -10.22 -13.76 47.85
CA LEU A 145 -10.47 -12.50 48.53
C LEU A 145 -10.88 -12.78 49.97
N VAL A 146 -10.10 -12.29 50.92
CA VAL A 146 -10.30 -12.60 52.35
C VAL A 146 -11.63 -12.07 52.89
N GLY A 147 -12.18 -11.02 52.27
CA GLY A 147 -13.48 -10.42 52.62
C GLY A 147 -14.69 -10.94 51.83
N ASP A 148 -14.50 -11.86 50.88
CA ASP A 148 -15.58 -12.37 50.04
C ASP A 148 -16.29 -13.58 50.69
N LYS A 149 -17.56 -13.78 50.34
CA LYS A 149 -18.42 -14.84 50.89
C LYS A 149 -17.90 -16.23 50.49
N ASP A 150 -17.44 -16.35 49.25
CA ASP A 150 -16.86 -17.57 48.69
C ASP A 150 -15.34 -17.34 48.60
N LEU A 151 -14.64 -17.55 49.73
CA LEU A 151 -13.20 -17.28 49.96
C LEU A 151 -12.29 -17.46 48.73
N VAL A 152 -12.54 -18.50 47.92
CA VAL A 152 -12.04 -18.61 46.55
C VAL A 152 -13.23 -18.76 45.60
N SER A 153 -13.40 -17.82 44.68
CA SER A 153 -14.51 -17.77 43.72
C SER A 153 -14.03 -17.90 42.27
N THR A 154 -14.95 -18.24 41.37
CA THR A 154 -14.71 -18.33 39.92
C THR A 154 -15.70 -17.43 39.19
N ALA A 155 -15.19 -16.59 38.29
CA ALA A 155 -16.01 -15.92 37.29
C ALA A 155 -15.87 -16.69 35.97
N THR A 156 -16.97 -17.01 35.32
CA THR A 156 -17.02 -17.88 34.12
C THR A 156 -17.67 -17.23 32.91
N LYS A 157 -17.84 -15.90 32.94
CA LYS A 157 -18.46 -15.12 31.88
C LYS A 157 -17.46 -14.91 30.75
N ASP A 158 -17.85 -15.34 29.55
CA ASP A 158 -17.04 -15.24 28.34
C ASP A 158 -15.63 -15.85 28.49
N CYS A 159 -15.60 -17.14 28.85
CA CYS A 159 -14.37 -17.93 28.88
C CYS A 159 -13.94 -18.46 27.51
N LEU A 160 -14.27 -17.76 26.43
CA LEU A 160 -13.85 -18.16 25.09
C LEU A 160 -12.41 -17.66 24.81
N PRO A 161 -11.64 -18.41 24.00
CA PRO A 161 -10.34 -17.96 23.57
C PRO A 161 -10.43 -16.65 22.78
N TYR A 162 -9.49 -15.72 22.99
CA TYR A 162 -9.47 -14.44 22.25
C TYR A 162 -9.42 -14.62 20.72
N ASN A 163 -8.82 -15.70 20.23
CA ASN A 163 -8.88 -16.12 18.83
C ASN A 163 -8.62 -17.64 18.71
N ALA A 164 -9.67 -18.44 18.50
CA ALA A 164 -9.55 -19.89 18.38
C ALA A 164 -8.76 -20.33 17.13
N ALA A 165 -8.84 -19.57 16.03
CA ALA A 165 -8.10 -19.86 14.80
C ALA A 165 -6.59 -19.65 15.01
N LEU A 166 -6.20 -18.61 15.74
CA LEU A 166 -4.80 -18.34 16.11
C LEU A 166 -4.20 -19.45 16.99
N ILE A 167 -4.99 -20.04 17.89
CA ILE A 167 -4.54 -21.18 18.71
C ILE A 167 -4.26 -22.40 17.82
N ASP A 168 -5.10 -22.66 16.81
CA ASP A 168 -4.91 -23.79 15.89
C ASP A 168 -3.81 -23.53 14.83
N ALA A 169 -3.51 -22.27 14.53
CA ALA A 169 -2.54 -21.84 13.53
C ALA A 169 -1.11 -22.35 13.76
N HIS A 170 -0.31 -22.34 12.70
CA HIS A 170 1.14 -22.48 12.73
C HIS A 170 1.82 -21.11 12.89
N GLY A 171 2.92 -21.05 13.65
CA GLY A 171 3.78 -19.88 13.71
C GLY A 171 4.91 -19.98 12.69
N PHE A 172 4.96 -19.05 11.73
CA PHE A 172 5.89 -19.08 10.60
C PHE A 172 7.36 -19.13 11.04
N ILE A 173 7.74 -18.28 12.00
CA ILE A 173 9.13 -18.20 12.50
C ILE A 173 9.38 -19.02 13.77
N ASP A 174 8.37 -19.70 14.32
CA ASP A 174 8.48 -20.29 15.67
C ASP A 174 9.46 -21.47 15.74
N ASP A 175 9.64 -22.18 14.62
CA ASP A 175 10.60 -23.29 14.50
C ASP A 175 12.00 -22.83 14.07
N GLN A 176 12.20 -21.53 13.83
CA GLN A 176 13.50 -21.02 13.41
C GLN A 176 14.44 -20.82 14.61
N PRO A 177 15.76 -20.96 14.40
CA PRO A 177 16.74 -20.60 15.41
C PRO A 177 16.58 -19.14 15.86
N ILE A 178 16.65 -18.92 17.17
CA ILE A 178 16.56 -17.59 17.79
C ILE A 178 17.96 -17.12 18.15
N VAL A 179 18.29 -15.88 17.81
CA VAL A 179 19.55 -15.20 18.18
C VAL A 179 19.25 -14.10 19.20
N ASN A 180 20.03 -14.01 20.27
CA ASN A 180 19.86 -12.91 21.24
C ASN A 180 20.45 -11.61 20.68
N HIS A 181 19.67 -10.54 20.67
CA HIS A 181 20.10 -9.19 20.29
C HIS A 181 20.15 -8.21 21.48
N LEU A 182 19.73 -8.65 22.66
CA LEU A 182 19.63 -7.78 23.84
C LEU A 182 20.82 -7.97 24.78
N ASN A 183 21.27 -6.86 25.35
CA ASN A 183 22.18 -6.83 26.49
C ASN A 183 21.36 -6.75 27.79
N GLY A 184 21.50 -7.72 28.69
CA GLY A 184 20.75 -7.77 29.95
C GLY A 184 20.43 -9.20 30.38
N ASP A 185 19.53 -9.34 31.36
CA ASP A 185 19.01 -10.62 31.85
C ASP A 185 17.78 -11.11 31.06
N LEU A 186 17.12 -10.24 30.30
CA LEU A 186 16.18 -10.64 29.25
C LEU A 186 16.93 -10.90 27.94
N ALA A 187 17.02 -12.18 27.56
CA ALA A 187 17.49 -12.58 26.23
C ALA A 187 16.31 -12.74 25.26
N ALA A 188 16.40 -12.07 24.11
CA ALA A 188 15.39 -12.12 23.05
C ALA A 188 15.96 -11.75 21.68
N GLN A 189 15.33 -12.25 20.62
CA GLN A 189 15.59 -11.81 19.25
C GLN A 189 14.71 -10.61 18.91
N ILE A 190 15.34 -9.57 18.39
CA ILE A 190 14.65 -8.40 17.84
C ILE A 190 14.62 -8.50 16.30
N ARG A 191 13.50 -8.13 15.68
CA ARG A 191 13.35 -7.92 14.24
C ARG A 191 12.57 -6.65 13.96
N PHE A 192 12.88 -5.99 12.86
CA PHE A 192 12.12 -4.87 12.30
C PHE A 192 11.52 -5.33 10.98
N ILE A 193 10.22 -5.12 10.78
CA ILE A 193 9.53 -5.50 9.55
C ILE A 193 9.01 -4.24 8.86
N GLN A 194 9.51 -4.00 7.66
CA GLN A 194 9.10 -2.91 6.75
C GLN A 194 8.55 -3.54 5.47
N ASN A 195 9.08 -3.23 4.27
CA ASN A 195 8.77 -4.02 3.07
C ASN A 195 9.26 -5.47 3.18
N GLN A 196 10.31 -5.73 3.97
CA GLN A 196 10.81 -7.06 4.34
C GLN A 196 11.23 -7.08 5.82
N THR A 197 11.44 -8.28 6.34
CA THR A 197 12.02 -8.52 7.67
C THR A 197 13.52 -8.21 7.65
N ALA A 198 13.98 -7.46 8.64
CA ALA A 198 15.38 -7.18 8.94
C ALA A 198 15.68 -7.46 10.42
N GLU A 199 16.91 -7.85 10.72
CA GLU A 199 17.46 -7.88 12.08
C GLU A 199 18.12 -6.52 12.42
N PRO A 200 18.44 -6.24 13.70
CA PRO A 200 19.10 -4.99 14.08
C PRO A 200 20.43 -4.77 13.35
N ALA A 201 21.23 -5.83 13.16
CA ALA A 201 22.52 -5.77 12.48
C ALA A 201 22.84 -7.10 11.79
N GLY A 202 23.88 -7.11 10.94
CA GLY A 202 24.36 -8.31 10.25
C GLY A 202 23.47 -8.80 9.10
N ASN A 203 22.66 -7.90 8.53
CA ASN A 203 21.72 -8.22 7.45
C ASN A 203 22.43 -8.47 6.12
N ASP A 204 23.52 -7.74 5.86
CA ASP A 204 24.28 -7.88 4.61
C ASP A 204 24.89 -9.28 4.48
N GLU A 205 25.45 -9.85 5.55
CA GLU A 205 26.00 -11.20 5.55
C GLU A 205 24.92 -12.29 5.37
N LYS A 206 23.66 -11.96 5.64
CA LYS A 206 22.48 -12.83 5.48
C LYS A 206 21.78 -12.65 4.14
N ASP A 207 22.29 -11.78 3.28
CA ASP A 207 21.62 -11.31 2.07
C ASP A 207 20.18 -10.81 2.31
N GLN A 208 19.99 -10.06 3.39
CA GLN A 208 18.75 -9.41 3.75
C GLN A 208 18.93 -7.89 3.68
N GLN A 209 17.83 -7.16 3.52
CA GLN A 209 17.87 -5.71 3.60
C GLN A 209 18.17 -5.24 5.02
N ARG A 210 18.76 -4.05 5.13
CA ARG A 210 18.87 -3.31 6.40
C ARG A 210 17.60 -2.50 6.65
N ILE A 211 17.50 -1.93 7.86
CA ILE A 211 16.35 -1.14 8.28
C ILE A 211 16.37 0.19 7.52
N VAL A 212 15.36 0.47 6.69
CA VAL A 212 15.28 1.73 5.96
C VAL A 212 14.99 2.86 6.94
N SER A 213 15.88 3.86 6.98
CA SER A 213 15.69 5.06 7.82
C SER A 213 14.42 5.80 7.43
N GLN A 214 13.78 6.43 8.41
CA GLN A 214 12.59 7.27 8.22
C GLN A 214 11.42 6.54 7.58
N ARG A 215 11.27 5.25 7.89
CA ARG A 215 10.15 4.40 7.45
C ARG A 215 9.57 3.65 8.63
N GLU A 216 8.25 3.68 8.74
CA GLU A 216 7.50 2.97 9.78
C GLU A 216 7.86 1.47 9.77
N ALA A 217 8.04 0.90 10.96
CA ALA A 217 8.45 -0.49 11.12
C ALA A 217 7.63 -1.19 12.20
N LEU A 218 7.21 -2.42 11.93
CA LEU A 218 6.73 -3.33 12.97
C LEU A 218 7.94 -3.89 13.71
N LEU A 219 8.08 -3.54 14.98
CA LEU A 219 9.07 -4.10 15.89
C LEU A 219 8.54 -5.42 16.44
N VAL A 220 9.34 -6.47 16.33
CA VAL A 220 9.02 -7.81 16.84
C VAL A 220 10.09 -8.24 17.84
N LEU A 221 9.65 -8.63 19.04
CA LEU A 221 10.49 -9.25 20.05
C LEU A 221 10.06 -10.71 20.23
N THR A 222 10.97 -11.64 19.96
CA THR A 222 10.79 -13.07 20.20
C THR A 222 11.65 -13.50 21.40
N PRO A 223 11.04 -13.74 22.57
CA PRO A 223 11.79 -14.22 23.74
C PRO A 223 12.49 -15.56 23.47
N MET A 224 13.63 -15.80 24.10
CA MET A 224 14.23 -17.13 24.06
C MET A 224 13.32 -18.17 24.75
N VAL A 225 13.39 -19.43 24.34
CA VAL A 225 12.46 -20.51 24.76
C VAL A 225 12.28 -20.65 26.28
N ASN A 226 13.31 -20.33 27.07
CA ASN A 226 13.25 -20.44 28.54
C ASN A 226 12.63 -19.21 29.22
N HIS A 227 12.34 -18.14 28.46
CA HIS A 227 11.71 -16.92 28.91
C HIS A 227 10.32 -16.85 28.28
N GLU A 228 9.27 -17.09 29.06
CA GLU A 228 7.87 -16.88 28.63
C GLU A 228 7.30 -15.64 29.34
N PRO A 229 7.72 -14.43 28.92
CA PRO A 229 7.27 -13.21 29.56
C PRO A 229 5.76 -13.05 29.38
N LYS A 230 5.10 -12.69 30.48
CA LYS A 230 3.66 -12.45 30.57
C LYS A 230 3.22 -11.19 29.81
N SER A 231 4.05 -10.17 29.89
CA SER A 231 3.95 -8.87 29.22
C SER A 231 5.35 -8.30 29.08
N ILE A 232 5.51 -7.36 28.16
CA ILE A 232 6.76 -6.64 27.94
C ILE A 232 6.43 -5.16 27.85
N GLU A 233 6.97 -4.38 28.78
CA GLU A 233 7.04 -2.94 28.64
C GLU A 233 8.22 -2.59 27.74
N LEU A 234 7.97 -1.69 26.78
CA LEU A 234 8.98 -1.11 25.91
C LEU A 234 9.15 0.38 26.24
N LYS A 235 10.37 0.78 26.56
CA LYS A 235 10.83 2.16 26.65
C LYS A 235 11.63 2.50 25.40
N ILE A 236 11.19 3.53 24.67
CA ILE A 236 11.74 3.94 23.38
C ILE A 236 12.53 5.23 23.58
N TYR A 237 13.80 5.22 23.18
CA TYR A 237 14.68 6.37 23.30
C TYR A 237 15.18 6.84 21.93
N LYS A 238 15.47 8.13 21.82
CA LYS A 238 16.17 8.74 20.70
C LYS A 238 17.26 9.66 21.24
N ASP A 239 18.50 9.41 20.84
CA ASP A 239 19.68 10.16 21.31
C ASP A 239 19.77 10.21 22.85
N GLY A 240 19.39 9.11 23.51
CA GLY A 240 19.34 8.97 24.97
C GLY A 240 18.13 9.63 25.67
N VAL A 241 17.23 10.28 24.92
CA VAL A 241 16.01 10.89 25.47
C VAL A 241 14.85 9.91 25.36
N LEU A 242 14.16 9.64 26.48
CA LEU A 242 12.96 8.81 26.50
C LEU A 242 11.83 9.52 25.73
N LEU A 243 11.38 8.91 24.64
CA LEU A 243 10.25 9.40 23.84
C LEU A 243 8.92 8.90 24.41
N GLU A 244 8.84 7.59 24.68
CA GLU A 244 7.61 6.93 25.12
C GLU A 244 7.91 5.64 25.88
N SER A 245 7.01 5.27 26.81
CA SER A 245 6.90 3.93 27.39
C SER A 245 5.54 3.33 27.02
N ARG A 246 5.50 2.09 26.53
CA ARG A 246 4.25 1.40 26.16
C ARG A 246 4.34 -0.10 26.37
N GLN A 247 3.19 -0.75 26.56
CA GLN A 247 3.10 -2.21 26.55
C GLN A 247 3.13 -2.74 25.11
N MET A 248 3.92 -3.78 24.86
CA MET A 248 3.92 -4.48 23.57
C MET A 248 2.68 -5.37 23.43
N THR A 249 2.20 -5.50 22.19
CA THR A 249 1.07 -6.37 21.83
C THR A 249 1.42 -7.83 22.09
N ASN A 250 0.52 -8.56 22.74
CA ASN A 250 0.67 -9.97 23.10
C ASN A 250 0.70 -10.86 21.83
N PRO A 251 1.41 -12.00 21.83
CA PRO A 251 1.40 -12.96 20.71
C PRO A 251 0.02 -13.44 20.26
N LEU A 252 -0.98 -13.43 21.16
CA LEU A 252 -2.37 -13.77 20.85
C LEU A 252 -3.14 -12.67 20.07
N GLN A 253 -2.50 -11.53 19.83
CA GLN A 253 -3.07 -10.35 19.18
C GLN A 253 -2.17 -9.82 18.05
N ILE A 254 -1.27 -10.66 17.54
CA ILE A 254 -0.40 -10.30 16.42
C ILE A 254 -1.23 -10.00 15.15
N LEU A 255 -0.68 -9.17 14.27
CA LEU A 255 -1.29 -8.87 12.97
C LEU A 255 -1.49 -10.14 12.14
N GLU A 256 -2.65 -10.21 11.50
CA GLU A 256 -2.98 -11.24 10.52
C GLU A 256 -2.17 -11.07 9.23
N SER A 257 -2.09 -12.12 8.42
CA SER A 257 -1.51 -12.02 7.07
C SER A 257 -2.53 -11.54 6.04
N ASP A 258 -2.03 -11.01 4.93
CA ASP A 258 -2.82 -10.53 3.80
C ASP A 258 -3.35 -11.64 2.89
N ARG A 259 -3.48 -12.89 3.36
CA ARG A 259 -3.89 -14.03 2.52
C ARG A 259 -5.19 -13.79 1.75
N ALA A 260 -5.23 -14.27 0.51
CA ALA A 260 -6.37 -14.07 -0.40
C ALA A 260 -7.48 -15.14 -0.28
N LYS A 261 -7.19 -16.31 0.28
CA LYS A 261 -8.10 -17.47 0.28
C LYS A 261 -8.10 -18.19 1.62
N GLN A 262 -9.27 -18.65 2.04
CA GLN A 262 -9.43 -19.64 3.10
C GLN A 262 -9.73 -21.01 2.48
N ASP A 263 -8.99 -22.03 2.89
CA ASP A 263 -9.27 -23.44 2.61
C ASP A 263 -9.14 -24.26 3.90
N ASP A 264 -9.08 -25.59 3.78
CA ASP A 264 -9.06 -26.52 4.91
C ASP A 264 -7.70 -26.60 5.64
N ARG A 265 -6.67 -25.93 5.11
CA ARG A 265 -5.37 -25.84 5.79
C ARG A 265 -5.47 -24.94 7.02
N LYS A 266 -4.64 -25.25 8.03
CA LYS A 266 -4.47 -24.42 9.21
C LYS A 266 -3.96 -23.04 8.82
N ASP A 267 -4.32 -22.04 9.61
CA ASP A 267 -3.77 -20.71 9.36
C ASP A 267 -2.26 -20.65 9.65
N VAL A 268 -1.59 -19.67 9.05
CA VAL A 268 -0.18 -19.38 9.33
C VAL A 268 -0.10 -17.93 9.79
N VAL A 269 0.31 -17.75 11.05
CA VAL A 269 0.59 -16.43 11.61
C VAL A 269 2.09 -16.22 11.70
N TYR A 270 2.53 -14.97 11.78
CA TYR A 270 3.97 -14.68 11.81
C TYR A 270 4.66 -15.42 12.97
N SER A 271 4.12 -15.33 14.19
CA SER A 271 4.62 -16.05 15.37
C SER A 271 3.53 -16.18 16.43
N LYS A 272 3.54 -17.29 17.18
CA LYS A 272 2.64 -17.52 18.32
C LYS A 272 3.27 -17.17 19.68
N ARG A 273 4.52 -16.69 19.69
CA ARG A 273 5.25 -16.32 20.91
C ARG A 273 5.90 -14.93 20.87
N SER A 274 5.78 -14.21 19.76
CA SER A 274 6.44 -12.91 19.61
C SER A 274 5.52 -11.76 20.00
N PHE A 275 6.11 -10.79 20.71
CA PHE A 275 5.47 -9.53 21.06
C PHE A 275 5.73 -8.52 19.94
N THR A 276 4.75 -7.67 19.65
CA THR A 276 4.87 -6.70 18.54
C THR A 276 4.46 -5.29 18.94
N THR A 277 4.99 -4.28 18.25
CA THR A 277 4.48 -2.90 18.30
C THR A 277 4.94 -2.14 17.06
N VAL A 278 4.21 -1.09 16.68
CA VAL A 278 4.57 -0.25 15.53
C VAL A 278 5.41 0.93 16.00
N LEU A 279 6.57 1.11 15.36
CA LEU A 279 7.43 2.26 15.53
C LEU A 279 7.15 3.30 14.43
N PRO A 280 6.71 4.51 14.77
CA PRO A 280 6.56 5.63 13.84
C PRO A 280 7.82 5.87 13.01
N TRP A 281 7.63 6.22 11.75
CA TRP A 281 8.72 6.40 10.78
C TRP A 281 9.81 7.35 11.26
N ASN A 282 9.46 8.44 11.94
CA ASN A 282 10.38 9.48 12.39
C ASN A 282 11.25 9.07 13.59
N TRP A 283 11.02 7.88 14.16
CA TRP A 283 11.88 7.33 15.21
C TRP A 283 12.85 6.28 14.66
N VAL A 284 12.57 5.71 13.48
CA VAL A 284 13.35 4.63 12.87
C VAL A 284 14.52 5.22 12.08
N GLU A 285 15.57 5.64 12.79
CA GLU A 285 16.82 6.18 12.23
C GLU A 285 17.90 6.27 13.33
N GLN A 286 19.16 6.51 12.93
CA GLN A 286 20.35 6.60 13.79
C GLN A 286 20.07 7.29 15.14
N GLY A 287 20.44 6.66 16.25
CA GLY A 287 20.19 7.17 17.61
C GLY A 287 18.97 6.56 18.31
N LEU A 288 18.18 5.73 17.63
CA LEU A 288 17.12 4.92 18.24
C LEU A 288 17.73 3.87 19.19
N SER A 289 17.26 3.79 20.43
CA SER A 289 17.53 2.66 21.33
C SER A 289 16.29 2.19 22.06
N LEU A 290 16.27 0.91 22.45
CA LEU A 290 15.09 0.25 22.99
C LEU A 290 15.44 -0.48 24.27
N GLN A 291 14.63 -0.28 25.31
CA GLN A 291 14.73 -1.03 26.56
C GLN A 291 13.44 -1.79 26.81
N PHE A 292 13.58 -3.09 27.08
CA PHE A 292 12.49 -4.00 27.31
C PHE A 292 12.51 -4.46 28.76
N GLU A 293 11.35 -4.47 29.40
CA GLU A 293 11.21 -4.93 30.78
C GLU A 293 10.03 -5.90 30.88
N THR A 294 10.29 -7.10 31.39
CA THR A 294 9.23 -8.07 31.66
C THR A 294 8.56 -7.75 32.99
N TYR A 295 7.33 -8.24 33.17
CA TYR A 295 6.65 -8.17 34.47
C TYR A 295 7.46 -8.79 35.62
N THR A 296 8.32 -9.77 35.35
CA THR A 296 9.17 -10.42 36.37
C THR A 296 10.43 -9.62 36.69
N GLY A 297 10.61 -8.45 36.09
CA GLY A 297 11.76 -7.55 36.29
C GLY A 297 12.99 -7.87 35.45
N LEU A 298 12.90 -8.80 34.48
CA LEU A 298 13.99 -9.04 33.54
C LEU A 298 14.07 -7.87 32.56
N ARG A 299 15.28 -7.42 32.25
CA ARG A 299 15.56 -6.26 31.42
C ARG A 299 16.50 -6.61 30.28
N GLY A 300 16.24 -6.05 29.12
CA GLY A 300 17.11 -6.20 27.95
C GLY A 300 17.17 -4.88 27.19
N GLU A 301 18.36 -4.51 26.76
CA GLU A 301 18.61 -3.28 26.01
C GLU A 301 19.15 -3.61 24.62
N LEU A 302 18.60 -2.93 23.61
CA LEU A 302 19.18 -2.81 22.28
C LEU A 302 19.74 -1.39 22.16
N ALA A 303 21.06 -1.26 22.16
CA ALA A 303 21.72 0.04 22.09
C ALA A 303 21.64 0.63 20.68
N ALA A 304 21.78 1.95 20.57
CA ALA A 304 21.68 2.64 19.28
C ALA A 304 22.76 2.21 18.28
N ASP A 305 23.97 1.94 18.77
CA ASP A 305 25.10 1.50 17.94
C ASP A 305 24.97 0.02 17.49
N ASP A 306 23.99 -0.72 18.01
CA ASP A 306 23.69 -2.11 17.64
C ASP A 306 22.61 -2.20 16.55
N ILE A 307 22.22 -1.06 15.96
CA ILE A 307 21.20 -0.97 14.89
C ILE A 307 21.85 -0.39 13.62
N ASP A 308 21.70 -1.12 12.51
CA ASP A 308 22.22 -0.77 11.19
C ASP A 308 21.08 -0.30 10.28
N PHE A 309 21.12 0.99 9.95
CA PHE A 309 20.18 1.66 9.10
C PHE A 309 20.71 1.84 7.68
N ALA A 310 19.78 1.80 6.72
CA ALA A 310 19.99 2.17 5.33
C ALA A 310 19.48 3.58 5.05
N ALA A 311 19.86 4.10 3.88
CA ALA A 311 19.47 5.44 3.44
C ALA A 311 17.94 5.65 3.46
N PRO A 312 17.45 6.84 3.87
CA PRO A 312 16.04 7.19 3.78
C PRO A 312 15.64 7.53 2.34
N ALA A 313 15.76 6.56 1.43
CA ALA A 313 15.67 6.76 0.00
C ALA A 313 14.31 7.33 -0.44
N HIS A 314 14.35 8.40 -1.23
CA HIS A 314 13.22 8.94 -2.00
C HIS A 314 13.30 8.49 -3.45
N LEU A 315 12.15 8.24 -4.09
CA LEU A 315 12.06 7.91 -5.51
C LEU A 315 10.97 8.74 -6.21
N ASP A 316 11.37 9.49 -7.23
CA ASP A 316 10.43 10.22 -8.10
C ASP A 316 9.93 9.35 -9.25
N LEU A 317 8.62 9.37 -9.50
CA LEU A 317 7.92 8.54 -10.48
C LEU A 317 7.03 9.39 -11.42
N PRO A 318 7.61 10.16 -12.37
CA PRO A 318 6.83 10.87 -13.37
C PRO A 318 6.12 9.92 -14.32
N MET A 319 4.84 10.15 -14.61
CA MET A 319 4.01 9.26 -15.43
C MET A 319 3.39 9.99 -16.61
N ILE A 320 3.53 9.43 -17.82
CA ILE A 320 2.99 10.01 -19.06
C ILE A 320 2.34 8.93 -19.96
N ARG A 321 1.22 9.30 -20.60
CA ARG A 321 0.57 8.51 -21.66
C ARG A 321 0.85 9.11 -23.03
N ILE A 322 1.28 8.28 -23.98
CA ILE A 322 1.81 8.70 -25.27
C ILE A 322 1.08 7.96 -26.40
N GLY A 323 0.45 8.70 -27.30
CA GLY A 323 -0.13 8.19 -28.54
C GLY A 323 0.72 8.61 -29.75
N MET A 324 1.37 7.65 -30.41
CA MET A 324 2.23 7.89 -31.57
C MET A 324 1.47 7.62 -32.87
N LEU A 325 1.02 8.68 -33.56
CA LEU A 325 0.14 8.62 -34.74
C LEU A 325 -1.25 8.00 -34.44
N THR A 326 -1.69 8.14 -33.19
CA THR A 326 -2.95 7.62 -32.64
C THR A 326 -3.25 8.34 -31.32
N GLU A 327 -4.49 8.23 -30.81
CA GLU A 327 -4.83 8.66 -29.46
C GLU A 327 -3.97 7.95 -28.40
N PRO A 328 -3.64 8.60 -27.26
CA PRO A 328 -2.94 7.97 -26.15
C PRO A 328 -3.77 6.83 -25.52
N PRO A 329 -3.13 5.85 -24.85
CA PRO A 329 -3.86 4.77 -24.19
C PRO A 329 -4.78 5.31 -23.09
N ALA A 330 -5.78 4.52 -22.68
CA ALA A 330 -6.61 4.84 -21.52
C ALA A 330 -5.77 4.88 -20.23
N ALA A 331 -6.17 5.73 -19.29
CA ALA A 331 -5.58 5.77 -17.95
C ALA A 331 -5.68 4.41 -17.26
N LYS A 332 -4.63 4.06 -16.51
CA LYS A 332 -4.48 2.77 -15.83
C LYS A 332 -4.82 2.91 -14.34
N PRO A 333 -5.06 1.81 -13.60
CA PRO A 333 -5.45 1.88 -12.19
C PRO A 333 -4.52 2.76 -11.33
N LEU A 334 -3.20 2.69 -11.54
CA LEU A 334 -2.22 3.51 -10.81
C LEU A 334 -2.35 5.01 -11.12
N GLU A 335 -2.80 5.40 -12.31
CA GLU A 335 -3.11 6.81 -12.64
C GLU A 335 -4.48 7.23 -12.11
N LEU A 336 -5.48 6.35 -12.16
CA LEU A 336 -6.85 6.64 -11.75
C LEU A 336 -7.01 6.74 -10.23
N LYS A 337 -6.24 5.95 -9.47
CA LYS A 337 -6.27 5.90 -7.99
C LYS A 337 -4.86 5.87 -7.42
N THR A 338 -4.06 6.88 -7.74
CA THR A 338 -2.62 6.95 -7.43
C THR A 338 -2.29 6.79 -5.96
N ALA A 339 -3.02 7.45 -5.06
CA ALA A 339 -2.77 7.31 -3.63
C ALA A 339 -3.00 5.86 -3.14
N HIS A 340 -4.02 5.18 -3.66
CA HIS A 340 -4.32 3.79 -3.27
C HIS A 340 -3.28 2.80 -3.80
N TYR A 341 -3.12 2.72 -5.12
CA TYR A 341 -2.19 1.77 -5.73
C TYR A 341 -0.73 2.13 -5.46
N GLY A 342 -0.39 3.42 -5.36
CA GLY A 342 0.92 3.86 -4.93
C GLY A 342 1.23 3.45 -3.49
N SER A 343 0.25 3.49 -2.59
CA SER A 343 0.44 3.05 -1.19
C SER A 343 0.70 1.55 -1.08
N GLU A 344 0.00 0.73 -1.87
CA GLU A 344 0.28 -0.72 -1.98
C GLU A 344 1.68 -0.97 -2.57
N LEU A 345 2.04 -0.26 -3.65
CA LEU A 345 3.34 -0.42 -4.31
C LEU A 345 4.50 0.01 -3.39
N PHE A 346 4.33 1.07 -2.61
CA PHE A 346 5.30 1.53 -1.61
C PHE A 346 5.62 0.44 -0.56
N GLN A 347 4.68 -0.42 -0.22
CA GLN A 347 4.93 -1.53 0.70
C GLN A 347 5.89 -2.58 0.13
N ARG A 348 6.15 -2.58 -1.18
CA ARG A 348 6.98 -3.60 -1.85
C ARG A 348 8.44 -3.20 -2.01
N PHE A 349 8.75 -1.90 -2.05
CA PHE A 349 10.12 -1.39 -2.25
C PHE A 349 10.75 -0.90 -0.94
N PRO A 350 12.09 -1.02 -0.76
CA PRO A 350 12.80 -0.53 0.42
C PRO A 350 13.07 0.98 0.36
N LEU A 351 12.00 1.78 0.41
CA LEU A 351 12.01 3.23 0.28
C LEU A 351 11.49 3.93 1.55
N ALA A 352 11.98 5.12 1.88
CA ALA A 352 11.38 5.96 2.91
C ALA A 352 10.18 6.74 2.36
N SER A 353 10.22 7.08 1.08
CA SER A 353 9.12 7.75 0.38
C SER A 353 9.21 7.60 -1.14
N MET A 354 8.08 7.81 -1.83
CA MET A 354 8.03 7.91 -3.29
C MET A 354 7.00 8.96 -3.73
N THR A 355 7.24 9.64 -4.85
CA THR A 355 6.33 10.66 -5.40
C THR A 355 5.89 10.28 -6.80
N PHE A 356 4.59 10.12 -7.02
CA PHE A 356 4.03 10.01 -8.37
C PHE A 356 3.65 11.38 -8.87
N SER A 357 4.15 11.78 -10.04
CA SER A 357 3.78 13.04 -10.69
C SER A 357 3.17 12.78 -12.07
N HIS A 358 2.04 13.42 -12.35
CA HIS A 358 1.30 13.16 -13.58
C HIS A 358 1.69 14.15 -14.66
N TYR A 359 1.85 13.65 -15.89
CA TYR A 359 1.85 14.46 -17.10
C TYR A 359 0.51 14.35 -17.82
N LEU A 360 0.08 15.43 -18.47
CA LEU A 360 -1.04 15.36 -19.40
C LEU A 360 -0.73 14.34 -20.51
N PRO A 361 -1.73 13.56 -20.95
CA PRO A 361 -1.55 12.63 -22.06
C PRO A 361 -1.22 13.40 -23.34
N ILE A 362 -0.33 12.86 -24.17
CA ILE A 362 0.08 13.50 -25.42
C ILE A 362 -0.26 12.64 -26.64
N LYS A 363 -0.87 13.29 -27.63
CA LYS A 363 -1.08 12.75 -28.98
C LYS A 363 -0.07 13.37 -29.94
N LEU A 364 0.62 12.54 -30.70
CA LEU A 364 1.61 12.94 -31.68
C LEU A 364 1.11 12.60 -33.09
N ASP A 365 0.50 13.57 -33.78
CA ASP A 365 0.01 13.40 -35.16
C ASP A 365 1.12 13.42 -36.22
N LYS A 366 2.31 13.93 -35.83
CA LYS A 366 3.52 13.94 -36.64
C LYS A 366 4.69 13.49 -35.77
N ILE A 367 5.53 12.63 -36.33
CA ILE A 367 6.76 12.16 -35.69
C ILE A 367 7.93 12.49 -36.59
N VAL A 368 8.95 13.13 -36.02
CA VAL A 368 10.26 13.34 -36.62
C VAL A 368 11.25 12.55 -35.78
N MET A 369 11.85 11.55 -36.40
CA MET A 369 12.80 10.64 -35.77
C MET A 369 14.19 11.31 -35.67
N SER A 370 15.06 10.77 -34.82
CA SER A 370 16.43 11.28 -34.62
C SER A 370 17.30 11.19 -35.88
N ASN A 371 17.00 10.28 -36.80
CA ASN A 371 17.65 10.18 -38.10
C ASN A 371 17.10 11.17 -39.16
N GLY A 372 16.10 11.98 -38.81
CA GLY A 372 15.44 12.93 -39.71
C GLY A 372 14.20 12.41 -40.44
N ASP A 373 13.85 11.13 -40.30
CA ASP A 373 12.67 10.54 -40.94
C ASP A 373 11.37 11.15 -40.38
N ILE A 374 10.41 11.42 -41.27
CA ILE A 374 9.11 12.01 -40.91
C ILE A 374 8.00 10.99 -41.13
N LYS A 375 7.15 10.82 -40.12
CA LYS A 375 5.99 9.92 -40.14
C LYS A 375 4.72 10.70 -39.78
N THR A 376 3.68 10.55 -40.58
CA THR A 376 2.38 11.25 -40.39
C THR A 376 1.16 10.33 -40.38
N GLU A 377 1.31 9.08 -40.83
CA GLU A 377 0.20 8.11 -40.85
C GLU A 377 0.50 6.85 -40.06
N TYR A 378 1.66 6.22 -40.31
CA TYR A 378 2.14 5.04 -39.60
C TYR A 378 3.66 4.93 -39.74
N SER A 379 4.29 4.04 -38.96
CA SER A 379 5.67 3.61 -39.18
C SER A 379 5.74 2.30 -39.98
N ASP A 380 6.66 2.20 -40.95
CA ASP A 380 6.95 0.97 -41.73
C ASP A 380 7.87 -0.04 -41.00
N TYR A 381 8.02 0.08 -39.68
CA TYR A 381 8.77 -0.91 -38.89
C TYR A 381 8.10 -2.29 -38.99
N ALA A 382 8.78 -3.26 -39.58
CA ALA A 382 8.20 -4.52 -40.03
C ALA A 382 7.57 -5.39 -38.92
N SER A 383 8.08 -5.33 -37.68
CA SER A 383 7.68 -6.23 -36.59
C SER A 383 7.37 -5.49 -35.28
N PRO A 384 6.34 -4.63 -35.26
CA PRO A 384 5.97 -3.88 -34.07
C PRO A 384 5.33 -4.82 -33.03
N GLY A 385 5.51 -4.52 -31.75
CA GLY A 385 5.01 -5.35 -30.66
C GLY A 385 5.20 -4.73 -29.29
N VAL A 386 4.92 -5.51 -28.25
CA VAL A 386 5.02 -5.03 -26.86
C VAL A 386 6.45 -4.60 -26.49
N HIS A 387 7.46 -5.32 -27.02
CA HIS A 387 8.88 -5.04 -26.81
C HIS A 387 9.60 -4.43 -28.04
N SER A 388 8.90 -4.11 -29.14
CA SER A 388 9.55 -3.72 -30.40
C SER A 388 8.82 -2.59 -31.14
N GLY A 389 9.60 -1.74 -31.81
CA GLY A 389 9.11 -0.63 -32.64
C GLY A 389 10.13 0.51 -32.71
N ASP A 390 10.30 1.14 -33.87
CA ASP A 390 11.20 2.29 -34.02
C ASP A 390 10.73 3.51 -33.21
N MET A 391 9.45 3.87 -33.29
CA MET A 391 8.90 4.98 -32.50
C MET A 391 8.91 4.70 -30.99
N ARG A 392 8.81 3.43 -30.58
CA ARG A 392 8.96 3.00 -29.17
C ARG A 392 10.34 3.37 -28.63
N GLU A 393 11.40 3.03 -29.35
CA GLU A 393 12.78 3.28 -28.89
C GLU A 393 13.16 4.76 -28.98
N ASP A 394 12.83 5.41 -30.10
CA ASP A 394 13.33 6.76 -30.41
C ASP A 394 12.46 7.85 -29.77
N ILE A 395 11.13 7.71 -29.85
CA ILE A 395 10.20 8.74 -29.38
C ILE A 395 9.78 8.50 -27.94
N THR A 396 9.23 7.32 -27.63
CA THR A 396 8.74 7.04 -26.28
C THR A 396 9.88 7.03 -25.27
N LYS A 397 10.90 6.19 -25.50
CA LYS A 397 11.99 6.00 -24.54
C LYS A 397 13.01 7.13 -24.61
N SER A 398 13.69 7.29 -25.75
CA SER A 398 14.81 8.22 -25.85
C SER A 398 14.40 9.69 -25.73
N LEU A 399 13.40 10.13 -26.50
CA LEU A 399 12.99 11.53 -26.52
C LEU A 399 12.12 11.91 -25.31
N ILE A 400 11.03 11.19 -25.06
CA ILE A 400 10.03 11.62 -24.06
C ILE A 400 10.42 11.20 -22.65
N GLN A 401 10.56 9.90 -22.36
CA GLN A 401 10.83 9.44 -20.99
C GLN A 401 12.16 9.98 -20.46
N LEU A 402 13.25 9.80 -21.21
CA LEU A 402 14.55 10.32 -20.80
C LEU A 402 14.66 11.84 -21.00
N GLY A 403 13.83 12.46 -21.84
CA GLY A 403 13.71 13.91 -21.90
C GLY A 403 13.11 14.48 -20.62
N ILE A 404 12.03 13.88 -20.10
CA ILE A 404 11.46 14.23 -18.80
C ILE A 404 12.51 14.05 -17.69
N ALA A 405 13.21 12.91 -17.68
CA ALA A 405 14.25 12.64 -16.68
C ALA A 405 15.37 13.69 -16.74
N ASN A 406 15.96 13.94 -17.92
CA ASN A 406 17.06 14.88 -18.08
C ASN A 406 16.66 16.35 -17.85
N ALA A 407 15.45 16.74 -18.22
CA ALA A 407 14.91 18.05 -17.88
C ALA A 407 14.84 18.23 -16.36
N ASN A 408 14.38 17.19 -15.66
CA ASN A 408 14.36 17.11 -14.21
C ASN A 408 15.75 16.98 -13.57
N TYR A 409 16.80 16.69 -14.33
CA TYR A 409 18.20 16.69 -13.88
C TYR A 409 18.97 17.98 -14.21
N GLY A 410 18.33 18.93 -14.91
CA GLY A 410 18.96 20.19 -15.32
C GLY A 410 19.87 20.07 -16.55
N VAL A 411 19.69 19.05 -17.38
CA VAL A 411 20.46 18.88 -18.62
C VAL A 411 19.62 19.36 -19.80
N ALA A 412 20.03 20.41 -20.50
CA ALA A 412 19.25 21.05 -21.57
C ALA A 412 19.25 20.29 -22.91
N SER A 413 20.31 19.52 -23.21
CA SER A 413 20.40 18.71 -24.42
C SER A 413 21.37 17.54 -24.29
N SER A 414 21.23 16.53 -25.15
CA SER A 414 22.14 15.39 -25.26
C SER A 414 22.08 14.76 -26.65
N GLY A 415 22.81 13.65 -26.87
CA GLY A 415 22.63 12.82 -28.06
C GLY A 415 21.29 12.06 -28.05
N ALA A 416 20.89 11.54 -29.21
CA ALA A 416 19.67 10.74 -29.39
C ALA A 416 19.71 9.32 -28.77
N SER A 417 20.83 8.90 -28.18
CA SER A 417 20.88 7.62 -27.47
C SER A 417 19.99 7.65 -26.22
N GLN A 418 19.65 6.46 -25.72
CA GLN A 418 18.93 6.30 -24.45
C GLN A 418 19.87 6.57 -23.27
N TRP A 419 20.32 7.82 -23.14
CA TRP A 419 21.19 8.30 -22.08
C TRP A 419 20.42 9.23 -21.13
N GLN A 420 20.72 9.11 -19.83
CA GLN A 420 20.29 10.04 -18.79
C GLN A 420 21.43 10.42 -17.86
N ALA A 421 21.32 11.58 -17.21
CA ALA A 421 22.30 12.07 -16.25
C ALA A 421 22.30 11.32 -14.91
N ASP A 422 21.14 10.79 -14.51
CA ASP A 422 20.98 9.98 -13.29
C ASP A 422 21.46 10.70 -12.01
N ASN A 423 21.13 12.00 -11.91
CA ASN A 423 21.65 12.88 -10.86
C ASN A 423 21.07 12.56 -9.47
N TYR A 424 19.85 12.03 -9.40
CA TYR A 424 19.15 11.53 -8.23
C TYR A 424 18.12 10.45 -8.65
N PRO A 425 17.61 9.61 -7.74
CA PRO A 425 16.69 8.52 -8.10
C PRO A 425 15.36 9.03 -8.68
N ALA A 426 15.18 8.86 -9.99
CA ALA A 426 13.91 9.06 -10.66
C ALA A 426 13.67 7.96 -11.70
N ILE A 427 12.42 7.52 -11.85
CA ILE A 427 11.99 6.54 -12.84
C ILE A 427 10.78 7.08 -13.59
N VAL A 428 10.93 7.33 -14.88
CA VAL A 428 9.81 7.82 -15.70
C VAL A 428 8.96 6.66 -16.19
N ILE A 429 7.70 6.62 -15.75
CA ILE A 429 6.67 5.67 -16.15
C ILE A 429 6.04 6.14 -17.46
N GLY A 430 6.13 5.31 -18.49
CA GLY A 430 5.48 5.51 -19.77
C GLY A 430 4.35 4.52 -20.00
N HIS A 431 3.26 4.98 -20.61
CA HIS A 431 2.29 4.14 -21.29
C HIS A 431 2.22 4.58 -22.74
N SER A 432 2.61 3.73 -23.68
CA SER A 432 2.64 4.14 -25.08
C SER A 432 1.97 3.16 -26.01
N ILE A 433 1.33 3.72 -27.03
CA ILE A 433 0.81 2.97 -28.17
C ILE A 433 1.23 3.70 -29.45
N GLY A 434 1.46 2.94 -30.53
CA GLY A 434 1.86 3.52 -31.82
C GLY A 434 1.18 2.87 -33.01
N ARG A 435 1.01 3.64 -34.09
CA ARG A 435 0.45 3.14 -35.35
C ARG A 435 1.55 2.68 -36.30
N TYR A 436 1.48 1.42 -36.72
CA TYR A 436 2.49 0.76 -37.55
C TYR A 436 1.86 0.04 -38.72
N LYS A 437 2.63 -0.11 -39.80
CA LYS A 437 2.36 -1.03 -40.90
C LYS A 437 3.32 -2.20 -40.80
N ASN A 438 2.79 -3.39 -40.54
CA ASN A 438 3.60 -4.59 -40.39
C ASN A 438 4.09 -5.15 -41.74
N ASP A 439 4.93 -6.18 -41.68
CA ASP A 439 5.45 -6.92 -42.84
C ASP A 439 4.39 -7.55 -43.75
N LYS A 440 3.17 -7.77 -43.26
CA LYS A 440 2.01 -8.21 -44.04
C LYS A 440 1.27 -7.07 -44.73
N GLY A 441 1.72 -5.83 -44.53
CA GLY A 441 1.10 -4.62 -45.08
C GLY A 441 -0.14 -4.16 -44.32
N GLU A 442 -0.43 -4.73 -43.15
CA GLU A 442 -1.59 -4.39 -42.32
C GLU A 442 -1.23 -3.21 -41.41
N VAL A 443 -2.11 -2.21 -41.37
CA VAL A 443 -1.96 -1.05 -40.48
C VAL A 443 -2.70 -1.31 -39.17
N GLY A 444 -2.00 -1.26 -38.05
CA GLY A 444 -2.54 -1.50 -36.71
C GLY A 444 -1.99 -0.56 -35.65
N VAL A 445 -2.67 -0.49 -34.51
CA VAL A 445 -2.20 0.19 -33.31
C VAL A 445 -1.65 -0.86 -32.35
N TYR A 446 -0.41 -0.66 -31.91
CA TYR A 446 0.32 -1.61 -31.07
C TYR A 446 0.61 -0.97 -29.72
N THR A 447 0.34 -1.70 -28.63
CA THR A 447 0.72 -1.30 -27.28
C THR A 447 2.14 -1.72 -27.00
N HIS A 448 2.92 -0.84 -26.36
CA HIS A 448 4.26 -1.13 -25.87
C HIS A 448 4.27 -1.22 -24.34
N GLY A 449 5.08 -2.12 -23.80
CA GLY A 449 5.11 -2.40 -22.36
C GLY A 449 6.23 -3.38 -21.99
N LEU A 450 6.11 -3.98 -20.79
CA LEU A 450 6.95 -5.06 -20.29
C LEU A 450 8.45 -4.76 -20.46
N SER A 451 8.87 -3.55 -20.11
CA SER A 451 10.25 -3.11 -20.28
C SER A 451 10.63 -2.00 -19.32
N GLY A 452 11.70 -2.20 -18.58
CA GLY A 452 12.29 -1.23 -17.67
C GLY A 452 13.81 -1.22 -17.73
N GLY A 453 14.41 -0.23 -17.07
CA GLY A 453 15.86 -0.03 -17.01
C GLY A 453 16.25 1.42 -17.26
N ASN A 454 17.43 1.82 -16.79
CA ASN A 454 18.02 3.14 -17.06
C ASN A 454 17.07 4.32 -16.75
N GLY A 455 16.45 4.31 -15.57
CA GLY A 455 15.59 5.41 -15.11
C GLY A 455 14.23 5.52 -15.81
N MET A 456 13.78 4.48 -16.51
CA MET A 456 12.47 4.47 -17.18
C MET A 456 11.82 3.09 -17.13
N VAL A 457 10.48 3.09 -17.15
CA VAL A 457 9.67 1.88 -17.31
C VAL A 457 8.54 2.13 -18.29
N LEU A 458 8.29 1.17 -19.17
CA LEU A 458 7.22 1.20 -20.15
C LEU A 458 6.25 0.09 -19.82
N LEU A 459 5.02 0.48 -19.47
CA LEU A 459 4.05 -0.42 -18.84
C LEU A 459 2.79 -0.55 -19.70
N ALA A 460 2.38 -1.79 -19.97
CA ALA A 460 1.06 -2.12 -20.51
C ALA A 460 0.00 -2.18 -19.40
N ASN A 461 0.39 -2.64 -18.21
CA ASN A 461 -0.44 -2.72 -17.01
C ASN A 461 0.28 -2.14 -15.78
N THR A 462 -0.50 -1.64 -14.82
CA THR A 462 0.02 -1.00 -13.58
C THR A 462 -0.37 -1.75 -12.32
N THR A 463 -0.81 -3.00 -12.47
CA THR A 463 -1.18 -3.93 -11.39
C THR A 463 -0.62 -5.30 -11.72
N GLY A 464 -0.46 -6.15 -10.71
CA GLY A 464 0.22 -7.43 -10.85
C GLY A 464 1.74 -7.25 -10.95
N ASN A 465 2.41 -8.24 -11.54
CA ASN A 465 3.87 -8.29 -11.50
C ASN A 465 4.56 -7.22 -12.37
N GLU A 466 4.00 -6.85 -13.53
CA GLU A 466 4.67 -6.00 -14.53
C GLU A 466 5.28 -4.74 -13.92
N VAL A 467 4.51 -3.89 -13.25
CA VAL A 467 5.03 -2.63 -12.71
C VAL A 467 6.12 -2.85 -11.66
N THR A 468 5.98 -3.86 -10.81
CA THR A 468 6.97 -4.18 -9.76
C THR A 468 8.27 -4.69 -10.40
N HIS A 469 8.15 -5.55 -11.42
CA HIS A 469 9.25 -6.09 -12.20
C HIS A 469 10.02 -5.02 -12.96
N GLU A 470 9.32 -4.16 -13.72
CA GLU A 470 9.99 -3.15 -14.53
C GLU A 470 10.63 -2.05 -13.67
N ILE A 471 10.02 -1.66 -12.55
CA ILE A 471 10.66 -0.75 -11.59
C ILE A 471 11.89 -1.43 -10.98
N GLY A 472 11.83 -2.73 -10.70
CA GLY A 472 13.00 -3.52 -10.32
C GLY A 472 14.15 -3.39 -11.33
N HIS A 473 13.88 -3.55 -12.62
CA HIS A 473 14.89 -3.32 -13.68
C HIS A 473 15.45 -1.89 -13.68
N ALA A 474 14.61 -0.89 -13.49
CA ALA A 474 15.05 0.51 -13.40
C ALA A 474 15.89 0.80 -12.14
N LEU A 475 15.76 -0.03 -11.10
CA LEU A 475 16.59 -0.05 -9.88
C LEU A 475 17.74 -1.06 -9.96
N SER A 476 18.24 -1.33 -11.18
CA SER A 476 19.41 -2.17 -11.46
C SER A 476 19.26 -3.68 -11.17
N MET A 477 18.02 -4.20 -11.14
CA MET A 477 17.79 -5.64 -11.04
C MET A 477 17.83 -6.33 -12.42
N GLY A 478 18.31 -7.57 -12.46
CA GLY A 478 18.15 -8.49 -13.60
C GLY A 478 17.05 -9.52 -13.33
N HIS A 479 16.78 -10.39 -14.30
CA HIS A 479 15.91 -11.55 -14.07
C HIS A 479 16.59 -12.57 -13.15
N TYR A 480 15.79 -13.24 -12.31
CA TYR A 480 16.24 -14.26 -11.36
C TYR A 480 17.53 -13.85 -10.60
N PRO A 481 17.49 -12.72 -9.88
CA PRO A 481 18.66 -12.19 -9.20
C PRO A 481 19.23 -13.25 -8.26
N GLY A 482 20.50 -13.63 -8.47
CA GLY A 482 21.18 -14.66 -7.68
C GLY A 482 20.72 -16.10 -7.94
N GLY A 483 20.03 -16.35 -9.05
CA GLY A 483 19.51 -17.66 -9.44
C GLY A 483 18.17 -18.01 -8.78
N TYR A 484 17.60 -19.14 -9.18
CA TYR A 484 16.25 -19.56 -8.75
C TYR A 484 16.09 -19.67 -7.23
N ALA A 485 17.16 -20.06 -6.51
CA ALA A 485 17.14 -20.16 -5.03
C ALA A 485 16.89 -18.82 -4.32
N ASN A 486 17.32 -17.72 -4.92
CA ASN A 486 17.12 -16.38 -4.38
C ASN A 486 15.92 -15.64 -5.00
N ALA A 487 15.37 -16.17 -6.09
CA ALA A 487 14.20 -15.64 -6.78
C ALA A 487 12.88 -16.32 -6.35
N THR A 488 12.94 -17.22 -5.37
CA THR A 488 11.78 -17.83 -4.70
C THR A 488 11.77 -17.47 -3.22
N HIS A 489 10.60 -17.31 -2.63
CA HIS A 489 10.52 -17.17 -1.18
C HIS A 489 10.75 -18.52 -0.48
N GLY A 490 11.03 -18.45 0.82
CA GLY A 490 11.28 -19.60 1.67
C GLY A 490 11.04 -19.25 3.14
N ALA A 491 11.23 -20.23 4.03
CA ALA A 491 11.02 -20.03 5.46
C ALA A 491 11.86 -18.86 6.00
N THR A 492 13.08 -18.67 5.48
CA THR A 492 14.03 -17.66 5.95
C THR A 492 14.01 -16.35 5.16
N THR A 493 13.20 -16.23 4.10
CA THR A 493 13.19 -15.01 3.27
C THR A 493 12.33 -13.88 3.83
N GLY A 494 11.74 -14.07 5.01
CA GLY A 494 11.00 -13.03 5.74
C GLY A 494 9.61 -12.72 5.16
N TRP A 495 8.80 -12.03 5.96
CA TRP A 495 7.53 -11.43 5.56
C TRP A 495 7.68 -9.90 5.54
N GLY A 496 6.78 -9.21 4.85
CA GLY A 496 6.65 -7.75 4.90
C GLY A 496 5.59 -7.29 5.90
N TYR A 497 5.53 -5.98 6.12
CA TYR A 497 4.51 -5.28 6.90
C TYR A 497 3.87 -4.23 6.00
N ASP A 498 2.57 -4.39 5.76
CA ASP A 498 1.76 -3.41 5.04
C ASP A 498 1.25 -2.36 6.05
N ALA A 499 1.99 -1.25 6.18
CA ALA A 499 1.63 -0.13 7.04
C ALA A 499 0.32 0.56 6.61
N TYR A 500 0.00 0.52 5.32
CA TYR A 500 -1.23 1.12 4.78
C TYR A 500 -2.47 0.33 5.20
N ARG A 501 -2.38 -1.01 5.20
CA ARG A 501 -3.52 -1.91 5.46
C ARG A 501 -3.47 -2.57 6.83
N GLY A 502 -2.38 -2.48 7.58
CA GLY A 502 -2.19 -3.09 8.89
C GLY A 502 -2.22 -4.62 8.85
N TYR A 503 -1.62 -5.23 7.83
CA TYR A 503 -1.47 -6.69 7.71
C TYR A 503 0.00 -7.05 7.55
N MET A 504 0.34 -8.28 7.88
CA MET A 504 1.59 -8.87 7.42
C MET A 504 1.46 -9.22 5.94
N ALA A 505 2.43 -8.82 5.14
CA ALA A 505 2.56 -9.28 3.76
C ALA A 505 3.25 -10.64 3.77
N ASP A 506 2.47 -11.72 3.71
CA ASP A 506 3.04 -13.05 3.76
C ASP A 506 3.76 -13.44 2.47
N ASN A 507 4.66 -14.40 2.60
CA ASN A 507 5.45 -14.90 1.47
C ASN A 507 4.95 -16.26 0.97
N LEU A 508 3.74 -16.66 1.38
CA LEU A 508 3.12 -17.92 0.98
C LEU A 508 2.24 -17.70 -0.26
N ASN A 509 2.09 -18.75 -1.05
CA ASN A 509 1.16 -18.80 -2.16
C ASN A 509 0.01 -19.73 -1.77
N TRP A 510 -1.07 -19.12 -1.29
CA TRP A 510 -2.27 -19.81 -0.82
C TRP A 510 -3.07 -20.48 -1.95
N GLN A 511 -2.90 -20.09 -3.21
CA GLN A 511 -3.49 -20.78 -4.36
C GLN A 511 -2.75 -22.08 -4.69
N SER A 512 -1.45 -22.14 -4.40
CA SER A 512 -0.59 -23.29 -4.67
C SER A 512 -0.61 -24.26 -3.49
N ASN A 513 -1.68 -25.06 -3.39
CA ASN A 513 -1.68 -26.23 -2.52
C ASN A 513 -0.75 -27.30 -3.12
N VAL A 514 0.32 -27.64 -2.39
CA VAL A 514 1.37 -28.54 -2.84
C VAL A 514 1.48 -29.73 -1.90
N ASP A 515 1.71 -30.92 -2.42
CA ASP A 515 1.92 -32.12 -1.60
C ASP A 515 3.41 -32.51 -1.65
N GLY A 516 4.19 -31.89 -0.77
CA GLY A 516 5.64 -32.10 -0.70
C GLY A 516 6.44 -31.17 -1.63
N GLN A 517 7.69 -31.54 -1.91
CA GLN A 517 8.60 -30.69 -2.69
C GLN A 517 8.07 -30.46 -4.10
N TYR A 518 8.18 -29.23 -4.59
CA TYR A 518 7.76 -28.83 -5.93
C TYR A 518 8.89 -28.14 -6.70
N ALA A 519 8.84 -28.21 -8.03
CA ALA A 519 9.88 -27.64 -8.89
C ALA A 519 9.66 -26.13 -9.09
N TYR A 520 10.75 -25.36 -9.03
CA TYR A 520 10.80 -23.96 -9.46
C TYR A 520 12.08 -23.73 -10.26
N GLY A 521 11.96 -23.56 -11.57
CA GLY A 521 13.11 -23.54 -12.47
C GLY A 521 13.88 -24.87 -12.40
N ASP A 522 15.15 -24.80 -12.01
CA ASP A 522 16.06 -25.95 -11.88
C ASP A 522 16.22 -26.45 -10.43
N ILE A 523 15.49 -25.90 -9.46
CA ILE A 523 15.54 -26.31 -8.04
C ILE A 523 14.24 -26.98 -7.57
N MET A 524 14.36 -27.75 -6.48
CA MET A 524 13.23 -28.28 -5.72
C MET A 524 13.03 -27.45 -4.46
N VAL A 525 11.84 -26.86 -4.31
CA VAL A 525 11.47 -26.05 -3.14
C VAL A 525 10.74 -26.93 -2.14
N THR A 526 11.16 -26.88 -0.88
CA THR A 526 10.46 -27.56 0.21
C THR A 526 9.39 -26.61 0.76
N PRO A 527 8.09 -26.94 0.68
CA PRO A 527 7.03 -26.07 1.19
C PRO A 527 7.11 -25.88 2.70
N TYR A 528 6.54 -24.79 3.20
CA TYR A 528 6.30 -24.65 4.64
C TYR A 528 5.30 -25.73 5.07
N LYS A 529 5.54 -26.41 6.21
CA LYS A 529 4.66 -27.45 6.80
C LYS A 529 4.00 -28.43 5.79
N THR A 530 4.74 -28.85 4.77
CA THR A 530 4.33 -29.80 3.71
C THR A 530 3.33 -29.27 2.68
N HIS A 531 2.39 -28.40 3.05
CA HIS A 531 1.23 -28.02 2.20
C HIS A 531 1.18 -26.55 1.74
N TYR A 532 2.17 -25.75 2.11
CA TYR A 532 2.16 -24.30 1.87
C TYR A 532 3.31 -23.93 0.93
N GLY A 533 2.98 -23.75 -0.35
CA GLY A 533 3.92 -23.24 -1.34
C GLY A 533 4.30 -21.78 -1.05
N TYR A 534 5.46 -21.36 -1.55
CA TYR A 534 5.95 -19.99 -1.44
C TYR A 534 5.63 -19.17 -2.69
N GLY A 535 5.48 -17.86 -2.50
CA GLY A 535 5.49 -16.89 -3.59
C GLY A 535 6.85 -16.80 -4.29
N THR A 536 6.91 -16.06 -5.39
CA THR A 536 8.15 -15.83 -6.14
C THR A 536 8.47 -14.36 -6.24
N ASP A 537 9.77 -14.06 -6.32
CA ASP A 537 10.28 -12.70 -6.49
C ASP A 537 9.68 -12.05 -7.75
N PRO A 538 9.41 -10.73 -7.76
CA PRO A 538 8.93 -10.03 -8.94
C PRO A 538 9.82 -10.27 -10.16
N MET A 539 11.13 -10.37 -9.97
CA MET A 539 12.14 -10.66 -11.00
C MET A 539 12.23 -12.16 -11.37
N GLY A 540 11.49 -13.02 -10.66
CA GLY A 540 11.36 -14.46 -10.85
C GLY A 540 9.93 -14.92 -11.14
N GLY A 541 9.09 -14.02 -11.69
CA GLY A 541 7.71 -14.33 -12.10
C GLY A 541 6.62 -13.77 -11.18
N GLY A 542 6.97 -13.25 -10.00
CA GLY A 542 6.11 -12.46 -9.13
C GLY A 542 4.77 -13.11 -8.80
N GLY A 543 4.75 -14.41 -8.53
CA GLY A 543 3.57 -15.11 -8.06
C GLY A 543 3.31 -14.80 -6.59
N PHE A 544 2.15 -14.22 -6.28
CA PHE A 544 1.76 -13.84 -4.91
C PHE A 544 0.26 -14.04 -4.72
N ASP A 545 -0.15 -14.15 -3.47
CA ASP A 545 -1.56 -14.19 -3.07
C ASP A 545 -1.83 -13.17 -1.98
N SER A 546 -2.48 -12.07 -2.34
CA SER A 546 -2.82 -11.03 -1.39
C SER A 546 -4.27 -10.57 -1.58
N SER A 547 -5.01 -10.47 -0.47
CA SER A 547 -6.30 -9.78 -0.39
C SER A 547 -6.10 -8.27 -0.23
N THR A 548 -4.87 -7.79 0.02
CA THR A 548 -4.61 -6.38 0.37
C THR A 548 -3.72 -5.58 -0.53
N SER A 549 -2.99 -6.25 -1.41
CA SER A 549 -2.08 -5.61 -2.34
C SER A 549 -2.28 -6.17 -3.74
N SER A 550 -2.13 -5.28 -4.72
CA SER A 550 -2.13 -5.62 -6.15
C SER A 550 -0.75 -6.03 -6.67
N TYR A 551 0.26 -6.14 -5.78
CA TYR A 551 1.67 -6.27 -6.14
C TYR A 551 2.40 -7.38 -5.38
N PRO A 552 3.31 -8.13 -6.06
CA PRO A 552 4.14 -9.15 -5.42
C PRO A 552 5.18 -8.55 -4.48
N LEU A 553 5.62 -9.37 -3.54
CA LEU A 553 6.65 -9.05 -2.56
C LEU A 553 8.03 -9.42 -3.10
N PHE A 554 9.03 -8.54 -2.98
CA PHE A 554 10.42 -8.91 -3.26
C PHE A 554 10.97 -9.84 -2.19
N THR A 555 11.89 -10.73 -2.57
CA THR A 555 12.70 -11.44 -1.59
C THR A 555 13.64 -10.48 -0.85
N GLY A 556 14.10 -10.86 0.35
CA GLY A 556 15.14 -10.11 1.07
C GLY A 556 16.39 -9.88 0.23
N TYR A 557 16.77 -10.87 -0.59
CA TYR A 557 17.92 -10.83 -1.50
C TYR A 557 17.81 -9.74 -2.58
N SER A 558 16.64 -9.62 -3.21
CA SER A 558 16.37 -8.54 -4.17
C SER A 558 16.26 -7.18 -3.50
N SER A 559 15.60 -7.13 -2.34
CA SER A 559 15.40 -5.88 -1.59
C SER A 559 16.74 -5.27 -1.16
N LYS A 560 17.69 -6.09 -0.68
CA LYS A 560 19.06 -5.66 -0.36
C LYS A 560 19.76 -5.01 -1.56
N ARG A 561 19.66 -5.60 -2.76
CA ARG A 561 20.30 -5.01 -3.96
C ARG A 561 19.70 -3.68 -4.37
N ILE A 562 18.37 -3.58 -4.31
CA ILE A 562 17.67 -2.32 -4.58
C ILE A 562 18.14 -1.26 -3.59
N GLN A 563 18.25 -1.61 -2.31
CA GLN A 563 18.75 -0.73 -1.26
C GLN A 563 20.20 -0.27 -1.53
N HIS A 564 21.14 -1.17 -1.82
CA HIS A 564 22.51 -0.79 -2.17
C HIS A 564 22.61 0.07 -3.43
N TYR A 565 21.77 -0.19 -4.44
CA TYR A 565 21.71 0.66 -5.62
C TYR A 565 21.31 2.09 -5.25
N LEU A 566 20.28 2.24 -4.42
CA LEU A 566 19.79 3.55 -3.97
C LEU A 566 20.82 4.28 -3.10
N GLU A 567 21.52 3.57 -2.21
CA GLU A 567 22.58 4.13 -1.36
C GLU A 567 23.77 4.69 -2.15
N SER A 568 23.97 4.25 -3.40
CA SER A 568 25.00 4.79 -4.29
C SER A 568 24.64 6.15 -4.91
N LYS A 569 23.40 6.62 -4.74
CA LYS A 569 22.88 7.82 -5.39
C LYS A 569 22.97 9.03 -4.46
N ASP A 570 23.04 10.20 -5.09
CA ASP A 570 22.78 11.46 -4.40
C ASP A 570 21.28 11.75 -4.39
N TYR A 571 20.83 12.51 -3.40
CA TYR A 571 19.44 12.92 -3.23
C TYR A 571 19.33 14.43 -3.31
N LEU A 572 18.20 14.94 -3.81
CA LEU A 572 17.93 16.36 -3.79
C LEU A 572 17.82 16.87 -2.34
N ASP A 573 18.59 17.91 -2.05
CA ASP A 573 18.54 18.63 -0.78
C ASP A 573 18.67 20.12 -1.06
N ALA A 574 17.53 20.80 -1.17
CA ALA A 574 17.47 22.24 -1.47
C ALA A 574 18.14 23.10 -0.37
N THR A 575 18.27 22.58 0.85
CA THR A 575 18.89 23.29 1.98
C THR A 575 20.41 23.28 1.91
N SER A 576 21.00 22.28 1.25
CA SER A 576 22.43 22.24 0.98
C SER A 576 22.87 23.28 -0.06
N ASN A 577 24.14 23.70 0.02
CA ASN A 577 24.72 24.64 -0.94
C ASN A 577 24.80 24.05 -2.36
N SER A 578 25.12 22.76 -2.48
CA SER A 578 25.19 22.06 -3.77
C SER A 578 23.82 21.69 -4.35
N GLY A 579 22.77 21.66 -3.51
CA GLY A 579 21.46 21.14 -3.89
C GLY A 579 21.32 19.63 -3.73
N TYR A 580 22.36 18.95 -3.22
CA TYR A 580 22.43 17.49 -3.13
C TYR A 580 23.04 17.02 -1.81
N SER A 581 22.56 15.88 -1.33
CA SER A 581 23.12 15.11 -0.22
C SER A 581 23.44 13.68 -0.65
N HIS A 582 24.35 13.02 0.06
CA HIS A 582 24.77 11.64 -0.19
C HIS A 582 24.69 10.83 1.10
N TRP A 583 24.41 9.54 0.99
CA TRP A 583 24.37 8.65 2.15
C TRP A 583 25.77 8.30 2.65
N ASN A 584 26.08 8.66 3.89
CA ASN A 584 27.29 8.21 4.57
C ASN A 584 26.97 6.98 5.43
N ALA A 585 27.38 5.80 4.97
CA ALA A 585 27.13 4.54 5.66
C ALA A 585 27.85 4.40 7.01
N VAL A 586 28.87 5.21 7.29
CA VAL A 586 29.59 5.19 8.58
C VAL A 586 28.83 5.98 9.64
N THR A 587 28.34 7.17 9.29
CA THR A 587 27.53 8.02 10.18
C THR A 587 26.05 7.65 10.15
N GLN A 588 25.65 6.83 9.17
CA GLN A 588 24.27 6.45 8.86
C GLN A 588 23.35 7.67 8.71
N GLN A 589 23.83 8.69 8.00
CA GLN A 589 23.12 9.94 7.75
C GLN A 589 23.33 10.44 6.31
N LEU A 590 22.40 11.28 5.85
CA LEU A 590 22.61 12.05 4.62
C LEU A 590 23.49 13.27 4.91
N GLU A 591 24.60 13.38 4.19
CA GLU A 591 25.55 14.48 4.32
C GLU A 591 25.58 15.32 3.04
N ALA A 592 25.73 16.63 3.16
CA ALA A 592 25.75 17.53 2.01
C ALA A 592 26.92 17.22 1.07
N VAL A 593 26.66 17.16 -0.23
CA VAL A 593 27.72 16.99 -1.24
C VAL A 593 28.54 18.27 -1.31
N ALA A 594 29.83 18.20 -0.99
CA ALA A 594 30.70 19.38 -0.90
C ALA A 594 31.03 20.02 -2.27
N THR A 595 31.28 19.21 -3.29
CA THR A 595 31.62 19.67 -4.65
C THR A 595 30.91 18.84 -5.70
N THR A 596 30.22 19.49 -6.64
CA THR A 596 29.50 18.81 -7.72
C THR A 596 29.44 19.68 -8.98
N THR A 597 29.32 19.04 -10.14
CA THR A 597 29.01 19.68 -11.42
C THR A 597 27.50 19.68 -11.73
N LYS A 598 26.70 19.01 -10.88
CA LYS A 598 25.24 18.99 -11.00
C LYS A 598 24.67 20.37 -10.72
N LEU A 599 23.69 20.81 -11.50
CA LEU A 599 22.99 22.07 -11.23
C LEU A 599 22.09 21.91 -10.02
N LYS A 600 22.04 22.94 -9.17
CA LYS A 600 21.04 23.04 -8.10
C LYS A 600 19.72 23.54 -8.71
N PRO A 601 18.57 22.87 -8.45
CA PRO A 601 17.28 23.41 -8.87
C PRO A 601 17.00 24.77 -8.20
N VAL A 602 16.48 25.72 -8.97
CA VAL A 602 15.97 27.00 -8.43
C VAL A 602 14.55 26.88 -7.90
N GLN A 603 13.77 25.94 -8.44
CA GLN A 603 12.46 25.54 -7.96
C GLN A 603 12.32 24.02 -8.04
N GLN A 604 11.65 23.42 -7.07
CA GLN A 604 11.41 21.98 -6.99
C GLN A 604 9.92 21.69 -6.81
N GLY A 605 9.45 20.60 -7.40
CA GLY A 605 8.08 20.13 -7.21
C GLY A 605 6.99 21.07 -7.76
N VAL A 606 7.31 21.90 -8.75
CA VAL A 606 6.38 22.87 -9.34
C VAL A 606 5.73 22.33 -10.61
N ASP A 607 4.59 22.91 -11.01
CA ASP A 607 4.00 22.63 -12.31
C ASP A 607 4.97 23.06 -13.43
N VAL A 608 5.33 22.10 -14.29
CA VAL A 608 6.31 22.32 -15.35
C VAL A 608 5.70 22.17 -16.74
N MET A 609 6.26 22.93 -17.66
CA MET A 609 6.16 22.76 -19.09
C MET A 609 7.50 22.24 -19.61
N THR A 610 7.57 20.96 -19.92
CA THR A 610 8.77 20.31 -20.42
C THR A 610 8.82 20.41 -21.94
N VAL A 611 9.86 21.07 -22.43
CA VAL A 611 10.14 21.18 -23.86
C VAL A 611 10.99 19.98 -24.26
N VAL A 612 10.60 19.27 -25.32
CA VAL A 612 11.40 18.18 -25.91
C VAL A 612 11.44 18.31 -27.42
N GLY A 613 12.51 17.83 -28.05
CA GLY A 613 12.63 17.79 -29.50
C GLY A 613 13.95 17.25 -30.00
N PHE A 614 14.09 17.14 -31.32
CA PHE A 614 15.35 16.87 -31.99
C PHE A 614 15.84 18.12 -32.73
N TYR A 615 17.14 18.38 -32.69
CA TYR A 615 17.77 19.43 -33.47
C TYR A 615 19.10 18.96 -34.04
N ASP A 616 19.45 19.46 -35.21
CA ASP A 616 20.66 19.07 -35.90
C ASP A 616 21.64 20.24 -36.08
N PRO A 617 22.76 20.26 -35.34
CA PRO A 617 23.79 21.27 -35.52
C PRO A 617 24.43 21.27 -36.92
N GLN A 618 24.34 20.17 -37.67
CA GLN A 618 24.89 20.07 -39.02
C GLN A 618 23.90 20.50 -40.12
N LEU A 619 22.65 20.84 -39.76
CA LEU A 619 21.64 21.32 -40.69
C LEU A 619 21.29 20.34 -41.84
N THR A 620 21.51 19.04 -41.65
CA THR A 620 21.24 17.99 -42.65
C THR A 620 20.01 17.15 -42.32
N ASN A 621 19.77 16.86 -41.04
CA ASN A 621 18.57 16.17 -40.57
C ASN A 621 17.47 17.20 -40.22
N THR A 622 16.22 16.79 -40.38
CA THR A 622 15.07 17.59 -39.96
C THR A 622 15.12 17.84 -38.46
N SER A 623 15.12 19.11 -38.04
CA SER A 623 14.93 19.53 -36.66
C SER A 623 13.44 19.70 -36.37
N TYR A 624 13.02 19.36 -35.15
CA TYR A 624 11.62 19.42 -34.74
C TYR A 624 11.46 19.49 -33.21
N ILE A 625 10.88 20.58 -32.73
CA ILE A 625 10.42 20.79 -31.37
C ILE A 625 9.02 20.19 -31.27
N TYR A 626 8.80 19.27 -30.33
CA TYR A 626 7.50 18.61 -30.13
C TYR A 626 6.53 19.49 -29.33
N PRO A 627 5.22 19.16 -29.30
CA PRO A 627 4.31 19.82 -28.36
C PRO A 627 4.85 19.68 -26.94
N ALA A 628 4.70 20.73 -26.13
CA ALA A 628 5.18 20.69 -24.76
C ALA A 628 4.44 19.63 -23.94
N LEU A 629 5.17 19.04 -23.00
CA LEU A 629 4.62 18.11 -22.02
C LEU A 629 4.31 18.92 -20.75
N TYR A 630 3.15 18.69 -20.14
CA TYR A 630 2.73 19.42 -18.94
C TYR A 630 2.70 18.48 -17.74
N GLY A 631 3.55 18.71 -16.74
CA GLY A 631 3.70 17.87 -15.55
C GLY A 631 3.27 18.59 -14.26
N SER A 632 2.71 17.87 -13.29
CA SER A 632 2.28 18.43 -12.00
C SER A 632 3.39 18.63 -10.96
N SER A 633 4.58 18.11 -11.25
CA SER A 633 5.76 18.26 -10.39
C SER A 633 7.02 18.04 -11.22
N GLY A 634 7.93 19.00 -11.17
CA GLY A 634 9.23 18.92 -11.79
C GLY A 634 10.20 19.96 -11.23
N ASN A 635 11.45 19.86 -11.64
CA ASN A 635 12.54 20.73 -11.19
C ASN A 635 12.91 21.73 -12.29
N VAL A 636 13.07 23.00 -11.91
CA VAL A 636 13.46 24.11 -12.80
C VAL A 636 14.85 24.58 -12.40
N TYR A 637 15.66 24.96 -13.39
CA TYR A 637 17.08 25.25 -13.23
C TYR A 637 17.47 26.57 -13.90
N ASP A 638 18.50 27.21 -13.36
CA ASP A 638 19.28 28.22 -14.09
C ASP A 638 20.21 27.50 -15.07
N LEU A 639 19.70 27.25 -16.28
CA LEU A 639 20.44 26.55 -17.32
C LEU A 639 21.57 27.43 -17.89
N PRO A 640 22.70 26.83 -18.31
CA PRO A 640 23.87 27.58 -18.78
C PRO A 640 23.56 28.38 -20.04
N GLN A 641 24.17 29.56 -20.15
CA GLN A 641 24.18 30.36 -21.37
C GLN A 641 25.03 29.68 -22.46
N PRO A 642 24.72 29.88 -23.76
CA PRO A 642 25.53 29.37 -24.85
C PRO A 642 26.93 30.00 -24.89
N ILE A 643 27.90 29.23 -25.34
CA ILE A 643 29.24 29.70 -25.70
C ILE A 643 29.46 29.54 -27.21
N ALA A 644 30.49 30.18 -27.78
CA ALA A 644 30.75 30.13 -29.22
C ALA A 644 30.81 28.70 -29.77
N GLY A 645 30.15 28.49 -30.91
CA GLY A 645 30.05 27.19 -31.56
C GLY A 645 28.95 26.28 -31.04
N GLN A 646 28.22 26.66 -29.98
CA GLN A 646 27.03 25.96 -29.52
C GLN A 646 25.77 26.39 -30.27
N CYS A 647 24.79 25.49 -30.38
CA CYS A 647 23.41 25.86 -30.66
C CYS A 647 22.76 26.42 -29.38
N TRP A 648 21.63 27.11 -29.50
CA TRP A 648 20.89 27.62 -28.35
C TRP A 648 19.38 27.58 -28.57
N ALA A 649 18.63 27.55 -27.46
CA ALA A 649 17.20 27.75 -27.44
C ALA A 649 16.87 29.11 -26.82
N THR A 650 16.05 29.90 -27.52
CA THR A 650 15.48 31.15 -27.02
C THR A 650 14.03 30.91 -26.64
N VAL A 651 13.73 31.08 -25.35
CA VAL A 651 12.38 30.99 -24.77
C VAL A 651 11.85 32.40 -24.59
N THR A 652 10.66 32.69 -25.11
CA THR A 652 9.94 33.94 -24.83
C THR A 652 8.74 33.65 -23.92
N TYR A 653 8.60 34.44 -22.86
CA TYR A 653 7.52 34.32 -21.88
C TYR A 653 6.38 35.31 -22.16
N GLY A 654 5.24 35.12 -21.49
CA GLY A 654 4.06 35.98 -21.67
C GLY A 654 4.24 37.45 -21.28
N ASP A 655 5.27 37.76 -20.49
CA ASP A 655 5.68 39.13 -20.16
C ASP A 655 6.67 39.73 -21.17
N ASN A 656 6.99 39.00 -22.24
CA ASN A 656 8.01 39.28 -23.26
C ASN A 656 9.46 39.22 -22.74
N SER A 657 9.70 38.69 -21.54
CA SER A 657 11.06 38.35 -21.13
C SER A 657 11.58 37.17 -21.94
N GLU A 658 12.90 37.15 -22.17
CA GLU A 658 13.58 36.07 -22.88
C GLU A 658 14.56 35.34 -21.98
N GLN A 659 14.67 34.04 -22.18
CA GLN A 659 15.73 33.21 -21.61
C GLN A 659 16.44 32.47 -22.74
N ILE A 660 17.75 32.62 -22.80
CA ILE A 660 18.61 31.92 -23.76
C ILE A 660 19.27 30.74 -23.04
N ILE A 661 19.23 29.55 -23.65
CA ILE A 661 19.72 28.29 -23.08
C ILE A 661 20.73 27.68 -24.04
N GLY A 662 21.94 27.40 -23.58
CA GLY A 662 22.97 26.73 -24.37
C GLY A 662 22.66 25.26 -24.62
N LEU A 663 22.89 24.81 -25.85
CA LEU A 663 22.71 23.43 -26.32
C LEU A 663 24.01 22.90 -26.94
N GLU A 664 24.09 21.60 -27.17
CA GLU A 664 25.25 20.96 -27.80
C GLU A 664 25.43 21.40 -29.27
N GLY A 665 26.58 22.00 -29.58
CA GLY A 665 26.92 22.54 -30.92
C GLY A 665 27.42 21.52 -31.95
N ALA A 666 27.65 20.28 -31.53
CA ALA A 666 28.07 19.19 -32.41
C ALA A 666 27.18 17.96 -32.20
N ARG A 667 26.94 17.20 -33.27
CA ARG A 667 26.26 15.91 -33.16
C ARG A 667 27.03 15.00 -32.20
N LYS A 668 26.33 14.41 -31.23
CA LYS A 668 26.92 13.35 -30.39
C LYS A 668 27.01 12.01 -31.11
N ASN A 669 26.22 11.81 -32.17
CA ASN A 669 26.24 10.62 -33.02
C ASN A 669 26.23 11.04 -34.50
N GLY A 670 27.19 10.57 -35.31
CA GLY A 670 27.46 11.11 -36.65
C GLY A 670 26.29 11.13 -37.66
N GLY A 671 25.25 10.29 -37.46
CA GLY A 671 24.07 10.24 -38.33
C GLY A 671 22.75 10.68 -37.68
N LEU A 672 22.75 11.06 -36.40
CA LEU A 672 21.53 11.36 -35.64
C LEU A 672 21.57 12.79 -35.10
N SER A 673 20.41 13.43 -35.10
CA SER A 673 20.18 14.71 -34.44
C SER A 673 20.44 14.59 -32.93
N ASN A 674 20.79 15.71 -32.31
CA ASN A 674 20.78 15.82 -30.85
C ASN A 674 19.32 15.97 -30.37
N LYS A 675 19.06 15.66 -29.10
CA LYS A 675 17.78 15.94 -28.46
C LYS A 675 17.90 17.14 -27.52
N LEU A 676 16.87 17.98 -27.47
CA LEU A 676 16.70 19.01 -26.44
C LEU A 676 15.67 18.54 -25.41
N HIS A 677 15.87 18.90 -24.16
CA HIS A 677 14.96 18.62 -23.06
C HIS A 677 15.18 19.57 -21.89
N PHE A 678 14.19 20.36 -21.50
CA PHE A 678 14.29 21.22 -20.31
C PHE A 678 12.92 21.58 -19.76
N ASN A 679 12.87 21.82 -18.44
CA ASN A 679 11.66 22.25 -17.75
C ASN A 679 11.61 23.77 -17.66
N LEU A 680 10.44 24.32 -17.97
CA LEU A 680 10.08 25.70 -17.72
C LEU A 680 8.97 25.72 -16.67
N ALA A 681 9.01 26.66 -15.72
CA ALA A 681 7.92 26.81 -14.77
C ALA A 681 6.65 27.24 -15.53
N ARG A 682 5.54 26.51 -15.33
CA ARG A 682 4.30 26.75 -16.08
C ARG A 682 3.70 28.12 -15.77
N ASP A 683 3.86 28.60 -14.55
CA ASP A 683 3.37 29.90 -14.06
C ASP A 683 4.07 31.10 -14.70
N ARG A 684 5.31 30.93 -15.19
CA ARG A 684 6.03 31.92 -16.01
C ARG A 684 5.41 32.12 -17.39
N ASN A 685 4.43 31.30 -17.76
CA ASN A 685 3.67 31.37 -19.00
C ASN A 685 4.56 31.36 -20.27
N PRO A 686 5.36 30.30 -20.53
CA PRO A 686 6.18 30.21 -21.73
C PRO A 686 5.33 30.21 -23.00
N GLN A 687 5.69 31.02 -24.00
CA GLN A 687 4.91 31.22 -25.23
C GLN A 687 5.59 30.59 -26.44
N THR A 688 6.89 30.78 -26.60
CA THR A 688 7.63 30.31 -27.76
C THR A 688 8.97 29.71 -27.35
N VAL A 689 9.42 28.71 -28.12
CA VAL A 689 10.81 28.24 -28.12
C VAL A 689 11.30 28.28 -29.56
N THR A 690 12.46 28.89 -29.76
CA THR A 690 13.17 28.90 -31.05
C THR A 690 14.54 28.30 -30.86
N VAL A 691 14.90 27.31 -31.66
CA VAL A 691 16.24 26.70 -31.64
C VAL A 691 17.04 27.24 -32.81
N GLU A 692 18.24 27.74 -32.51
CA GLU A 692 19.16 28.31 -33.47
C GLU A 692 20.53 27.64 -33.33
N CYS A 693 21.24 27.54 -34.45
CA CYS A 693 22.62 27.06 -34.49
C CYS A 693 23.52 28.09 -35.21
N PRO A 694 24.84 28.06 -34.94
CA PRO A 694 25.80 28.91 -35.63
C PRO A 694 25.70 28.74 -37.15
N GLN A 695 25.66 29.84 -37.89
CA GLN A 695 25.66 29.80 -39.36
C GLN A 695 27.02 29.34 -39.91
N ILE A 696 28.09 29.71 -39.21
CA ILE A 696 29.48 29.37 -39.53
C ILE A 696 30.07 28.60 -38.35
N SER A 697 30.83 27.52 -38.63
CA SER A 697 31.47 26.76 -37.56
C SER A 697 32.65 27.52 -36.96
N LEU A 698 32.90 27.34 -35.66
CA LEU A 698 34.06 27.94 -35.00
C LEU A 698 35.38 27.47 -35.62
N GLU A 699 35.45 26.23 -36.10
CA GLU A 699 36.58 25.70 -36.85
C GLU A 699 36.84 26.52 -38.13
N THR A 700 35.80 26.89 -38.88
CA THR A 700 35.94 27.70 -40.10
C THR A 700 36.61 29.03 -39.79
N ILE A 701 36.16 29.74 -38.74
CA ILE A 701 36.78 31.02 -38.35
C ILE A 701 38.24 30.84 -37.96
N VAL A 702 38.54 29.81 -37.15
CA VAL A 702 39.92 29.54 -36.71
C VAL A 702 40.81 29.22 -37.91
N ARG A 703 40.32 28.43 -38.87
CA ARG A 703 41.05 28.12 -40.10
C ARG A 703 41.27 29.37 -40.94
N ASP A 704 40.26 30.21 -41.13
CA ASP A 704 40.36 31.45 -41.90
C ASP A 704 41.36 32.44 -41.27
N GLU A 705 41.34 32.58 -39.94
CA GLU A 705 42.31 33.40 -39.19
C GLU A 705 43.73 32.87 -39.31
N LEU A 706 43.93 31.56 -39.22
CA LEU A 706 45.24 30.92 -39.41
C LEU A 706 45.75 31.12 -40.84
N LEU A 707 44.91 30.89 -41.84
CA LEU A 707 45.24 31.10 -43.25
C LEU A 707 45.62 32.57 -43.52
N ALA A 708 44.88 33.52 -42.96
CA ALA A 708 45.22 34.93 -43.03
C ALA A 708 46.52 35.28 -42.28
N HIS A 709 46.78 34.66 -41.13
CA HIS A 709 48.00 34.88 -40.35
C HIS A 709 49.26 34.43 -41.10
N TYR A 710 49.18 33.32 -41.83
CA TYR A 710 50.29 32.76 -42.60
C TYR A 710 50.34 33.22 -44.06
N ASP A 711 49.40 34.07 -44.50
CA ASP A 711 49.25 34.58 -45.87
C ASP A 711 49.09 33.45 -46.91
N GLN A 712 48.13 32.54 -46.66
CA GLN A 712 47.89 31.32 -47.47
C GLN A 712 46.41 31.17 -47.81
N GLU A 713 46.11 30.64 -49.01
CA GLU A 713 44.72 30.39 -49.43
C GLU A 713 44.17 29.05 -48.90
N ARG A 714 45.05 28.11 -48.54
CA ARG A 714 44.71 26.79 -47.97
C ARG A 714 45.89 26.21 -47.20
N PHE A 715 45.62 25.24 -46.32
CA PHE A 715 46.68 24.38 -45.80
C PHE A 715 47.10 23.37 -46.87
N TYR A 716 48.39 23.04 -46.89
CA TYR A 716 48.94 22.05 -47.79
C TYR A 716 48.87 20.64 -47.19
N ASP A 717 48.71 19.63 -48.04
CA ASP A 717 48.72 18.22 -47.67
C ASP A 717 50.12 17.60 -47.79
N TRP A 718 50.29 16.44 -47.15
CA TRP A 718 51.46 15.61 -47.37
C TRP A 718 51.60 15.27 -48.87
N ASP A 719 52.76 15.61 -49.45
CA ASP A 719 53.12 15.41 -50.88
C ASP A 719 52.63 16.50 -51.87
N ASP A 720 51.99 17.57 -51.38
CA ASP A 720 51.72 18.75 -52.22
C ASP A 720 53.02 19.29 -52.86
N ASN A 721 52.93 19.85 -54.08
CA ASN A 721 54.07 20.47 -54.78
C ASN A 721 55.33 19.57 -54.93
N ASN A 722 55.17 18.24 -54.87
CA ASN A 722 56.25 17.25 -55.01
C ASN A 722 57.40 17.47 -54.00
N ARG A 723 57.03 17.67 -52.72
CA ARG A 723 57.95 17.85 -51.56
C ARG A 723 58.80 19.12 -51.60
N ARG A 724 58.24 20.17 -52.18
CA ARG A 724 58.82 21.51 -52.23
C ARG A 724 57.78 22.50 -51.73
N GLY A 725 58.24 23.54 -51.03
CA GLY A 725 57.40 24.62 -50.53
C GLY A 725 58.23 25.85 -50.24
N ASN A 726 57.57 26.95 -49.91
CA ASN A 726 58.21 28.13 -49.38
C ASN A 726 58.37 27.99 -47.86
N ILE A 727 59.42 28.62 -47.31
CA ILE A 727 59.59 28.69 -45.86
C ILE A 727 58.40 29.48 -45.29
N GLY A 728 57.69 28.90 -44.33
CA GLY A 728 56.45 29.44 -43.75
C GLY A 728 55.18 28.74 -44.24
N ASP A 729 55.22 27.95 -45.32
CA ASP A 729 54.06 27.19 -45.80
C ASP A 729 53.51 26.29 -44.70
N VAL A 730 52.21 26.37 -44.40
CA VAL A 730 51.57 25.58 -43.35
C VAL A 730 50.87 24.38 -43.95
N PHE A 731 51.15 23.22 -43.37
CA PHE A 731 50.59 21.94 -43.75
C PHE A 731 49.71 21.40 -42.65
N GLU A 732 48.65 20.70 -43.06
CA GLU A 732 47.83 19.92 -42.15
C GLU A 732 48.18 18.43 -42.25
N TYR A 733 48.18 17.75 -41.11
CA TYR A 733 48.43 16.33 -41.05
C TYR A 733 47.46 15.64 -40.10
N HIS A 734 46.75 14.64 -40.63
CA HIS A 734 45.73 13.90 -39.89
C HIS A 734 46.35 12.66 -39.25
N ARG A 735 46.39 12.63 -37.91
CA ARG A 735 46.92 11.49 -37.14
C ARG A 735 46.06 11.23 -35.92
N ASN A 736 45.69 9.97 -35.69
CA ASN A 736 44.92 9.53 -34.53
C ASN A 736 43.63 10.34 -34.29
N GLY A 737 42.95 10.75 -35.38
CA GLY A 737 41.71 11.53 -35.30
C GLY A 737 41.90 13.02 -34.96
N ARG A 738 43.14 13.52 -34.87
CA ARG A 738 43.44 14.95 -34.68
C ARG A 738 44.11 15.54 -35.92
N VAL A 739 43.99 16.85 -36.07
CA VAL A 739 44.66 17.63 -37.11
C VAL A 739 45.86 18.33 -36.48
N GLU A 740 47.06 17.96 -36.92
CA GLU A 740 48.33 18.58 -36.56
C GLU A 740 48.68 19.64 -37.62
N LEU A 741 49.05 20.85 -37.20
CA LEU A 741 49.48 21.92 -38.10
C LEU A 741 51.00 22.12 -38.00
N PHE A 742 51.67 22.18 -39.15
CA PHE A 742 53.12 22.34 -39.25
C PHE A 742 53.51 23.42 -40.24
N ALA A 743 54.34 24.39 -39.83
CA ALA A 743 54.97 25.33 -40.74
C ALA A 743 56.31 24.79 -41.26
N LEU A 744 56.56 24.95 -42.55
CA LEU A 744 57.75 24.47 -43.22
C LEU A 744 58.95 25.42 -42.98
N LYS A 745 60.08 24.89 -42.52
CA LYS A 745 61.33 25.67 -42.25
C LYS A 745 62.36 25.61 -43.36
N THR A 746 62.17 24.73 -44.35
CA THR A 746 63.11 24.46 -45.44
C THR A 746 62.38 24.44 -46.78
N THR A 747 63.05 24.70 -47.90
CA THR A 747 62.38 24.68 -49.22
C THR A 747 62.04 23.28 -49.75
N THR A 748 62.47 22.23 -49.05
CA THR A 748 62.15 20.82 -49.31
C THR A 748 61.84 20.09 -48.01
N TYR A 749 61.01 19.04 -48.06
CA TYR A 749 60.63 18.26 -46.87
C TYR A 749 60.62 16.75 -47.13
N TRP A 750 60.76 15.92 -46.08
CA TRP A 750 60.77 14.45 -46.21
C TRP A 750 59.79 13.68 -45.33
N TYR A 751 59.57 14.09 -44.08
CA TYR A 751 58.57 13.48 -43.20
C TYR A 751 58.12 14.46 -42.11
N PHE A 752 56.84 14.41 -41.74
CA PHE A 752 56.39 15.06 -40.51
C PHE A 752 57.01 14.38 -39.28
N PRO A 753 57.32 15.15 -38.22
CA PRO A 753 57.67 14.60 -36.91
C PRO A 753 56.65 13.57 -36.42
N GLY A 754 57.10 12.54 -35.69
CA GLY A 754 56.25 11.43 -35.22
C GLY A 754 55.27 11.80 -34.10
N SER A 755 55.35 13.02 -33.58
CA SER A 755 54.48 13.62 -32.57
C SER A 755 54.42 15.13 -32.78
N GLY A 756 53.51 15.83 -32.10
CA GLY A 756 53.37 17.29 -32.13
C GLY A 756 54.61 18.02 -31.58
N SER A 757 55.69 18.02 -32.35
CA SER A 757 57.00 18.54 -32.02
C SER A 757 57.69 19.04 -33.29
N SER A 758 58.57 20.02 -33.14
CA SER A 758 59.35 20.57 -34.27
C SER A 758 60.58 19.70 -34.57
N ASN A 759 60.98 19.58 -35.84
CA ASN A 759 62.28 19.03 -36.25
C ASN A 759 63.07 20.05 -37.08
N TYR A 760 64.10 19.68 -37.86
CA TYR A 760 64.83 20.68 -38.65
C TYR A 760 64.05 21.20 -39.88
N GLN A 761 63.07 20.44 -40.39
CA GLN A 761 62.24 20.79 -41.56
C GLN A 761 60.90 21.41 -41.19
N TRP A 762 60.36 21.07 -40.01
CA TRP A 762 59.00 21.42 -39.60
C TRP A 762 59.00 22.12 -38.25
N GLU A 763 58.21 23.17 -38.14
CA GLU A 763 57.80 23.79 -36.90
C GLU A 763 56.37 23.34 -36.58
N PHE A 764 56.17 22.74 -35.41
CA PHE A 764 54.84 22.36 -34.96
C PHE A 764 54.10 23.60 -34.46
N ILE A 765 53.00 23.94 -35.11
CA ILE A 765 52.16 25.09 -34.76
C ILE A 765 51.22 24.72 -33.61
N GLY A 766 50.63 23.53 -33.66
CA GLY A 766 49.70 23.07 -32.66
C GLY A 766 48.72 22.04 -33.21
N TYR A 767 47.81 21.62 -32.34
CA TYR A 767 46.65 20.81 -32.73
C TYR A 767 45.46 21.73 -32.99
N LEU A 768 44.77 21.55 -34.11
CA LEU A 768 43.68 22.44 -34.50
C LEU A 768 42.52 22.44 -33.48
N ASP A 769 42.18 21.29 -32.93
CA ASP A 769 41.15 21.15 -31.88
C ASP A 769 41.50 21.95 -30.62
N GLN A 770 42.77 22.01 -30.23
CA GLN A 770 43.25 22.82 -29.11
C GLN A 770 43.15 24.31 -29.44
N ILE A 771 43.55 24.73 -30.65
CA ILE A 771 43.46 26.13 -31.08
C ILE A 771 41.99 26.58 -31.11
N ILE A 772 41.06 25.72 -31.54
CA ILE A 772 39.62 25.98 -31.50
C ILE A 772 39.13 26.13 -30.06
N ALA A 773 39.51 25.21 -29.17
CA ALA A 773 39.14 25.27 -27.76
C ALA A 773 39.68 26.54 -27.07
N ASP A 774 40.90 26.97 -27.41
CA ASP A 774 41.53 28.18 -26.87
C ASP A 774 40.88 29.46 -27.43
N LYS A 775 40.34 29.42 -28.67
CA LYS A 775 39.63 30.54 -29.30
C LYS A 775 38.22 30.73 -28.75
N GLN A 776 37.51 29.64 -28.44
CA GLN A 776 36.10 29.64 -28.05
C GLN A 776 35.72 30.70 -26.99
N PRO A 777 36.48 30.91 -25.89
CA PRO A 777 36.12 31.90 -24.87
C PRO A 777 36.23 33.36 -25.33
N THR A 778 36.88 33.61 -26.48
CA THR A 778 37.13 34.97 -27.01
C THR A 778 36.11 35.42 -28.06
N VAL A 779 35.22 34.51 -28.47
CA VAL A 779 34.22 34.75 -29.52
C VAL A 779 32.84 34.81 -28.87
N ASP A 780 32.05 35.83 -29.21
CA ASP A 780 30.64 35.88 -28.80
C ASP A 780 29.88 34.74 -29.49
N PHE A 781 28.93 34.10 -28.79
CA PHE A 781 28.20 32.97 -29.35
C PHE A 781 27.34 33.38 -30.56
N ASP A 782 26.90 34.63 -30.62
CA ASP A 782 26.07 35.15 -31.72
C ASP A 782 26.90 35.66 -32.92
N ALA A 783 28.21 35.85 -32.74
CA ALA A 783 29.11 36.40 -33.77
C ALA A 783 29.32 35.44 -34.95
N LEU A 784 29.01 34.15 -34.77
CA LEU A 784 29.11 33.11 -35.79
C LEU A 784 27.93 33.11 -36.78
N GLY A 785 27.03 34.10 -36.68
CA GLY A 785 25.75 34.12 -37.40
C GLY A 785 24.77 33.10 -36.84
N ARG A 786 23.50 33.20 -37.24
CA ARG A 786 22.43 32.34 -36.72
C ARG A 786 21.61 31.72 -37.84
N VAL A 787 21.30 30.44 -37.70
CA VAL A 787 20.32 29.72 -38.52
C VAL A 787 19.27 29.14 -37.59
N THR A 788 18.02 29.57 -37.76
CA THR A 788 16.89 28.95 -37.07
C THR A 788 16.63 27.56 -37.65
N VAL A 789 16.73 26.53 -36.80
CA VAL A 789 16.51 25.14 -37.23
C VAL A 789 15.09 24.67 -36.98
N ASP A 790 14.43 25.19 -35.95
CA ASP A 790 12.99 25.06 -35.73
C ASP A 790 12.48 26.13 -34.75
N SER A 791 11.18 26.42 -34.81
CA SER A 791 10.50 27.30 -33.85
C SER A 791 9.11 26.78 -33.55
N ARG A 792 8.71 26.86 -32.28
CA ARG A 792 7.39 26.47 -31.82
C ARG A 792 6.75 27.54 -30.96
N THR A 793 5.57 27.98 -31.40
CA THR A 793 4.62 28.70 -30.55
C THR A 793 3.71 27.69 -29.86
N PHE A 794 3.61 27.79 -28.54
CA PHE A 794 2.76 26.94 -27.75
C PHE A 794 1.35 27.51 -27.69
N VAL A 795 0.37 26.63 -27.83
CA VAL A 795 -1.03 26.99 -27.63
C VAL A 795 -1.30 27.04 -26.13
N ALA A 796 -1.99 28.07 -25.67
CA ALA A 796 -2.41 28.18 -24.28
C ALA A 796 -3.20 26.93 -23.87
N ASN A 797 -2.68 26.21 -22.87
CA ASN A 797 -3.32 25.03 -22.30
C ASN A 797 -3.81 25.37 -20.88
N THR A 798 -5.12 25.24 -20.64
CA THR A 798 -5.74 25.48 -19.33
C THR A 798 -5.94 24.20 -18.52
N GLU A 799 -5.70 23.03 -19.10
CA GLU A 799 -5.82 21.76 -18.40
C GLU A 799 -4.61 21.52 -17.50
N TYR A 800 -4.84 21.06 -16.27
CA TYR A 800 -3.79 20.71 -15.34
C TYR A 800 -3.78 19.19 -15.14
N PRO A 801 -2.59 18.56 -15.12
CA PRO A 801 -2.49 17.17 -14.71
C PRO A 801 -2.93 17.01 -13.25
N ALA A 802 -3.27 15.77 -12.87
CA ALA A 802 -3.55 15.46 -11.47
C ALA A 802 -2.35 15.83 -10.59
N LYS A 803 -2.62 16.36 -9.40
CA LYS A 803 -1.55 16.75 -8.46
C LYS A 803 -0.65 15.56 -8.13
N ALA A 804 0.63 15.86 -7.91
CA ALA A 804 1.56 14.83 -7.47
C ALA A 804 1.14 14.26 -6.11
N VAL A 805 1.39 12.97 -5.91
CA VAL A 805 1.07 12.24 -4.68
C VAL A 805 2.34 11.65 -4.11
N THR A 806 2.71 12.10 -2.91
CA THR A 806 3.83 11.55 -2.14
C THR A 806 3.32 10.56 -1.09
N ILE A 807 3.96 9.41 -1.02
CA ILE A 807 3.65 8.32 -0.08
C ILE A 807 4.90 8.02 0.74
N GLY A 808 4.70 7.75 2.03
CA GLY A 808 5.78 7.52 2.99
C GLY A 808 6.00 8.73 3.91
N LYS A 809 6.80 8.56 4.97
CA LYS A 809 7.02 9.57 6.02
C LYS A 809 5.71 10.18 6.57
N GLY A 810 4.66 9.35 6.72
CA GLY A 810 3.35 9.77 7.23
C GLY A 810 2.42 10.45 6.22
N GLN A 811 2.74 10.43 4.92
CA GLN A 811 1.95 11.06 3.85
C GLN A 811 1.28 10.01 2.94
N GLY A 812 0.17 10.39 2.30
CA GLY A 812 -0.42 9.71 1.14
C GLY A 812 -1.54 8.71 1.47
N TYR A 813 -1.52 8.08 2.63
CA TYR A 813 -2.57 7.11 3.03
C TYR A 813 -3.93 7.76 3.23
N ASP A 814 -3.97 8.98 3.76
CA ASP A 814 -5.15 9.81 3.92
C ASP A 814 -5.80 10.11 2.56
N LEU A 815 -5.01 10.50 1.55
CA LEU A 815 -5.49 10.72 0.18
C LEU A 815 -6.09 9.44 -0.41
N ALA A 816 -5.51 8.27 -0.12
CA ALA A 816 -6.04 6.99 -0.58
C ALA A 816 -7.42 6.69 0.03
N ILE A 817 -7.61 7.05 1.30
CA ILE A 817 -8.89 6.92 2.02
C ILE A 817 -9.90 7.94 1.48
N GLU A 818 -9.48 9.18 1.26
CA GLU A 818 -10.29 10.23 0.63
C GLU A 818 -10.75 9.86 -0.78
N SER A 819 -10.01 9.02 -1.50
CA SER A 819 -10.41 8.54 -2.83
C SER A 819 -11.42 7.39 -2.83
N GLN A 820 -11.72 6.78 -1.67
CA GLN A 820 -12.68 5.68 -1.61
C GLN A 820 -14.10 6.15 -1.97
N PRO A 821 -14.90 5.40 -2.73
CA PRO A 821 -16.27 5.79 -3.03
C PRO A 821 -17.13 5.91 -1.75
N LEU A 822 -18.05 6.87 -1.73
CA LEU A 822 -19.16 6.94 -0.77
C LEU A 822 -20.23 5.89 -1.11
N PHE A 823 -21.16 5.62 -0.19
CA PHE A 823 -22.27 4.71 -0.51
C PHE A 823 -23.12 5.21 -1.69
N THR A 824 -23.30 6.52 -1.84
CA THR A 824 -24.02 7.11 -2.98
C THR A 824 -23.33 6.91 -4.33
N GLU A 825 -22.06 6.52 -4.32
CA GLU A 825 -21.24 6.28 -5.53
C GLU A 825 -21.10 4.78 -5.85
N GLN A 826 -21.74 3.91 -5.06
CA GLN A 826 -21.66 2.46 -5.20
C GLN A 826 -22.82 1.95 -6.07
N SER A 827 -22.51 1.61 -7.32
CA SER A 827 -23.50 1.14 -8.28
C SER A 827 -24.15 -0.20 -7.89
N ASP A 828 -23.51 -1.02 -7.07
CA ASP A 828 -24.11 -2.27 -6.57
C ASP A 828 -25.23 -2.02 -5.56
N LEU A 829 -25.22 -0.90 -4.84
CA LEU A 829 -26.33 -0.50 -3.97
C LEU A 829 -27.60 -0.13 -4.75
N GLU A 830 -27.53 0.03 -6.08
CA GLU A 830 -28.72 0.11 -6.94
C GLU A 830 -29.47 -1.23 -7.01
N ASN A 831 -28.76 -2.34 -6.76
CA ASN A 831 -29.23 -3.71 -6.98
C ASN A 831 -29.32 -4.53 -5.70
N LEU A 832 -29.13 -3.90 -4.54
CA LEU A 832 -29.16 -4.56 -3.25
C LEU A 832 -30.21 -3.88 -2.38
N ASP A 833 -31.04 -4.70 -1.74
CA ASP A 833 -31.98 -4.24 -0.72
C ASP A 833 -31.62 -4.94 0.58
N PHE A 834 -31.66 -4.19 1.67
CA PHE A 834 -31.27 -4.70 2.97
C PHE A 834 -32.50 -4.68 3.88
N GLU A 835 -32.91 -5.87 4.35
CA GLU A 835 -34.02 -6.02 5.30
C GLU A 835 -33.57 -5.74 6.74
N THR A 836 -32.27 -5.80 7.01
CA THR A 836 -31.71 -5.65 8.35
C THR A 836 -30.41 -4.86 8.35
N MET A 837 -30.11 -4.23 9.48
CA MET A 837 -28.83 -3.55 9.68
C MET A 837 -27.66 -4.53 9.59
N ASN A 838 -27.83 -5.76 10.06
CA ASN A 838 -26.78 -6.79 10.00
C ASN A 838 -26.37 -7.14 8.56
N GLN A 839 -27.33 -7.28 7.63
CA GLN A 839 -27.00 -7.52 6.22
C GLN A 839 -26.23 -6.34 5.62
N PHE A 840 -26.61 -5.11 5.96
CA PHE A 840 -25.91 -3.91 5.49
C PHE A 840 -24.51 -3.78 6.11
N ASP A 841 -24.37 -4.04 7.41
CA ASP A 841 -23.08 -4.07 8.12
C ASP A 841 -22.11 -5.07 7.47
N LEU A 842 -22.58 -6.28 7.11
CA LEU A 842 -21.77 -7.27 6.41
C LEU A 842 -21.34 -6.78 5.02
N TRP A 843 -22.21 -6.10 4.28
CA TRP A 843 -21.87 -5.51 2.99
C TRP A 843 -20.82 -4.40 3.13
N VAL A 844 -20.96 -3.51 4.12
CA VAL A 844 -19.96 -2.47 4.40
C VAL A 844 -18.63 -3.09 4.82
N ALA A 845 -18.68 -4.09 5.70
CA ALA A 845 -17.51 -4.83 6.17
C ALA A 845 -16.77 -5.47 4.99
N ASP A 846 -17.45 -6.21 4.12
CA ASP A 846 -16.85 -6.84 2.93
C ASP A 846 -16.14 -5.81 2.05
N ARG A 847 -16.81 -4.69 1.76
CA ARG A 847 -16.38 -3.75 0.73
C ARG A 847 -15.32 -2.75 1.19
N TYR A 848 -15.38 -2.32 2.44
CA TYR A 848 -14.49 -1.29 2.99
C TYR A 848 -13.54 -1.83 4.06
N GLY A 849 -13.94 -2.89 4.76
CA GLY A 849 -13.21 -3.46 5.88
C GLY A 849 -12.57 -4.83 5.64
N LYS A 850 -12.87 -5.48 4.50
CA LYS A 850 -12.53 -6.88 4.18
C LYS A 850 -13.10 -7.89 5.15
N GLY A 851 -14.40 -7.77 5.39
CA GLY A 851 -15.15 -8.62 6.30
C GLY A 851 -15.13 -8.15 7.75
N GLU A 852 -14.44 -7.04 8.05
CA GLU A 852 -14.40 -6.46 9.40
C GLU A 852 -15.11 -5.11 9.48
N LEU A 853 -15.80 -4.89 10.60
CA LEU A 853 -16.44 -3.61 10.90
C LEU A 853 -16.18 -3.24 12.35
N ASN A 854 -15.41 -2.17 12.57
CA ASN A 854 -15.07 -1.74 13.92
C ASN A 854 -16.24 -0.99 14.55
N ASN A 855 -16.61 -1.32 15.77
CA ASN A 855 -17.70 -0.64 16.49
C ASN A 855 -17.21 0.08 17.75
N GLY A 856 -15.89 0.06 18.00
CA GLY A 856 -15.27 0.68 19.17
C GLY A 856 -15.54 -0.03 20.50
N VAL A 857 -16.36 -1.09 20.52
CA VAL A 857 -16.75 -1.88 21.69
C VAL A 857 -16.14 -3.29 21.67
N THR A 858 -16.42 -4.08 20.62
CA THR A 858 -15.86 -5.45 20.44
C THR A 858 -14.70 -5.49 19.45
N HIS A 859 -14.66 -4.56 18.49
CA HIS A 859 -13.62 -4.50 17.46
C HIS A 859 -13.02 -3.09 17.39
N LYS A 860 -11.70 -2.98 17.62
CA LYS A 860 -10.95 -1.70 17.63
C LYS A 860 -9.59 -1.82 16.95
N ARG A 861 -9.59 -2.09 15.64
CA ARG A 861 -8.39 -1.99 14.81
C ARG A 861 -8.02 -0.53 14.58
N LYS A 862 -6.86 -0.12 15.08
CA LYS A 862 -6.32 1.22 14.87
C LYS A 862 -5.35 1.22 13.70
N ARG A 863 -5.87 1.49 12.50
CA ARG A 863 -5.08 1.67 11.28
C ARG A 863 -5.77 2.64 10.33
N ALA A 864 -4.99 3.26 9.46
CA ALA A 864 -5.53 4.02 8.34
C ALA A 864 -6.43 3.10 7.47
N GLY A 865 -7.58 3.62 7.06
CA GLY A 865 -8.58 2.93 6.25
C GLY A 865 -9.36 1.84 6.97
N ALA A 866 -9.23 1.68 8.29
CA ALA A 866 -10.15 0.82 9.05
C ALA A 866 -11.56 1.41 8.98
N VAL A 867 -12.56 0.57 8.69
CA VAL A 867 -13.97 0.97 8.65
C VAL A 867 -14.59 0.83 10.03
N TYR A 868 -15.36 1.85 10.40
CA TYR A 868 -16.04 1.96 11.67
C TYR A 868 -17.54 2.18 11.47
N VAL A 869 -18.33 1.59 12.35
CA VAL A 869 -19.74 1.90 12.56
C VAL A 869 -19.89 2.73 13.83
N HIS A 870 -20.67 3.80 13.74
CA HIS A 870 -20.96 4.71 14.83
C HIS A 870 -22.48 4.91 14.95
N ILE A 871 -23.00 4.83 16.18
CA ILE A 871 -24.40 5.17 16.45
C ILE A 871 -24.49 6.66 16.75
N ASN A 872 -25.03 7.41 15.79
CA ASN A 872 -25.23 8.84 15.92
C ASN A 872 -26.54 9.11 16.65
N THR A 873 -26.41 9.40 17.95
CA THR A 873 -27.55 9.65 18.83
C THR A 873 -28.22 11.00 18.63
N GLU A 874 -27.57 11.95 17.94
CA GLU A 874 -28.14 13.26 17.64
C GLU A 874 -29.12 13.19 16.47
N LEU A 875 -28.77 12.39 15.44
CA LEU A 875 -29.57 12.23 14.23
C LEU A 875 -30.39 10.93 14.21
N ASN A 876 -30.21 10.06 15.21
CA ASN A 876 -30.78 8.71 15.28
C ASN A 876 -30.42 7.87 14.04
N THR A 877 -29.16 7.95 13.60
CA THR A 877 -28.64 7.20 12.45
C THR A 877 -27.51 6.25 12.83
N ARG A 878 -27.30 5.21 12.02
CA ARG A 878 -26.10 4.37 12.07
C ARG A 878 -25.16 4.81 10.94
N ASP A 879 -24.08 5.49 11.30
CA ASP A 879 -23.15 6.13 10.40
C ASP A 879 -21.88 5.31 10.23
N TYR A 880 -21.30 5.32 9.03
CA TYR A 880 -20.09 4.56 8.71
C TYR A 880 -18.95 5.48 8.32
N PHE A 881 -17.76 5.18 8.83
CA PHE A 881 -16.57 6.02 8.63
C PHE A 881 -15.32 5.20 8.29
N LEU A 882 -14.43 5.75 7.48
CA LEU A 882 -13.05 5.28 7.36
C LEU A 882 -12.12 6.16 8.21
N MET A 883 -11.27 5.54 9.01
CA MET A 883 -10.24 6.22 9.80
C MET A 883 -9.12 6.73 8.89
N LYS A 884 -8.85 8.03 8.87
CA LYS A 884 -7.74 8.63 8.09
C LYS A 884 -6.41 8.55 8.82
N THR A 885 -6.42 8.75 10.15
CA THR A 885 -5.22 8.78 11.00
C THR A 885 -5.40 7.87 12.21
N ILE A 886 -4.33 7.20 12.68
CA ILE A 886 -4.40 6.30 13.84
C ILE A 886 -4.61 7.03 15.18
N THR A 887 -4.46 8.35 15.17
CA THR A 887 -4.70 9.26 16.30
C THR A 887 -6.07 9.93 16.22
N ALA A 888 -6.97 9.42 15.38
CA ALA A 888 -8.30 9.97 15.18
C ALA A 888 -9.07 10.21 16.50
N GLY A 889 -9.65 11.39 16.63
CA GLY A 889 -10.52 11.77 17.75
C GLY A 889 -11.94 11.23 17.63
N GLU A 890 -12.90 11.93 18.25
CA GLU A 890 -14.33 11.56 18.23
C GLU A 890 -14.93 11.59 16.81
N PHE A 891 -15.98 10.78 16.60
CA PHE A 891 -16.72 10.74 15.34
C PHE A 891 -17.48 12.04 15.08
N PRO A 892 -17.51 12.56 13.83
CA PRO A 892 -18.40 13.64 13.44
C PRO A 892 -19.88 13.22 13.54
N THR A 893 -20.76 14.10 14.03
CA THR A 893 -22.22 13.84 14.13
C THR A 893 -23.05 14.48 13.02
N ASN A 894 -22.41 15.21 12.10
CA ASN A 894 -23.08 16.04 11.10
C ASN A 894 -23.06 15.45 9.66
N HIS A 895 -22.89 14.13 9.53
CA HIS A 895 -22.81 13.44 8.23
C HIS A 895 -21.74 14.00 7.27
N HIS A 896 -20.62 14.46 7.82
CA HIS A 896 -19.49 14.98 7.05
C HIS A 896 -18.15 14.39 7.50
N SER A 897 -17.21 14.34 6.57
CA SER A 897 -15.82 14.01 6.84
C SER A 897 -15.11 15.14 7.61
N ASN A 898 -14.12 14.80 8.42
CA ASN A 898 -13.18 15.74 9.05
C ASN A 898 -11.72 15.32 8.78
N ASN A 899 -10.75 15.82 9.53
CA ASN A 899 -9.33 15.45 9.34
C ASN A 899 -9.01 14.00 9.74
N ASP A 900 -9.84 13.41 10.59
CA ASP A 900 -9.60 12.11 11.22
C ASP A 900 -10.45 11.00 10.61
N TRP A 901 -11.64 11.34 10.10
CA TRP A 901 -12.68 10.42 9.69
C TRP A 901 -13.25 10.82 8.34
N LYS A 902 -13.35 9.86 7.43
CA LYS A 902 -14.13 10.00 6.20
C LYS A 902 -15.50 9.40 6.41
N TYR A 903 -16.55 10.19 6.28
CA TYR A 903 -17.92 9.70 6.30
C TYR A 903 -18.24 8.96 4.99
N LEU A 904 -18.86 7.77 5.07
CA LEU A 904 -19.27 6.95 3.92
C LEU A 904 -20.77 7.06 3.61
N GLY A 905 -21.59 7.21 4.64
CA GLY A 905 -23.06 7.20 4.57
C GLY A 905 -23.69 6.61 5.84
N SER A 906 -25.02 6.55 5.88
CA SER A 906 -25.81 5.94 6.97
C SER A 906 -26.64 4.77 6.48
N ALA A 907 -26.88 3.80 7.37
CA ALA A 907 -27.70 2.62 7.07
C ALA A 907 -29.13 3.00 6.67
N GLU A 908 -29.69 4.03 7.28
CA GLU A 908 -31.08 4.47 7.09
C GLU A 908 -31.44 4.84 5.65
N SER A 909 -30.45 5.10 4.78
CA SER A 909 -30.70 5.36 3.35
C SER A 909 -30.94 4.07 2.55
N TYR A 910 -30.42 2.94 3.01
CA TYR A 910 -30.29 1.68 2.26
C TYR A 910 -31.01 0.49 2.91
N VAL A 911 -31.23 0.54 4.24
CA VAL A 911 -32.00 -0.46 4.97
C VAL A 911 -33.46 -0.03 5.01
N ASN A 912 -34.36 -0.89 4.53
CA ASN A 912 -35.79 -0.69 4.71
C ASN A 912 -36.24 -1.45 5.96
N PHE A 913 -36.72 -0.71 6.95
CA PHE A 913 -37.16 -1.26 8.24
C PHE A 913 -38.59 -1.78 8.21
N ASP A 914 -39.36 -1.51 7.16
CA ASP A 914 -40.68 -2.10 6.96
C ASP A 914 -40.56 -3.54 6.46
N PHE A 915 -41.57 -4.36 6.76
CA PHE A 915 -41.60 -5.75 6.30
C PHE A 915 -41.72 -5.81 4.78
N ASN A 916 -40.74 -6.44 4.12
CA ASN A 916 -40.78 -6.70 2.68
C ASN A 916 -42.02 -7.55 2.32
N PRO A 917 -42.98 -7.02 1.53
CA PRO A 917 -44.21 -7.74 1.20
C PRO A 917 -44.00 -9.04 0.43
N LEU A 918 -42.94 -9.13 -0.39
CA LEU A 918 -42.63 -10.33 -1.17
C LEU A 918 -42.03 -11.46 -0.32
N LYS A 919 -41.44 -11.13 0.83
CA LYS A 919 -40.79 -12.09 1.75
C LYS A 919 -41.63 -12.39 3.00
N LEU A 920 -42.43 -11.45 3.46
CA LEU A 920 -43.25 -11.64 4.66
C LEU A 920 -44.23 -12.79 4.42
N ASN A 921 -44.12 -13.84 5.23
CA ASN A 921 -45.00 -15.00 5.10
C ASN A 921 -46.45 -14.53 5.23
N ARG A 922 -47.35 -14.91 4.32
CA ARG A 922 -48.79 -14.56 4.31
C ARG A 922 -49.71 -15.71 4.76
N GLN A 923 -49.14 -16.89 5.07
CA GLN A 923 -49.89 -18.05 5.52
C GLN A 923 -50.39 -17.90 6.97
N ASN A 924 -51.18 -18.89 7.41
CA ASN A 924 -51.78 -18.92 8.75
C ASN A 924 -50.72 -19.27 9.82
N LEU A 925 -49.98 -18.25 10.26
CA LEU A 925 -48.97 -18.29 11.33
C LEU A 925 -49.28 -17.21 12.38
N SER A 926 -48.89 -17.45 13.63
CA SER A 926 -48.93 -16.40 14.65
C SER A 926 -47.98 -15.25 14.28
N ASN A 927 -48.29 -14.02 14.71
CA ASN A 927 -47.42 -12.86 14.45
C ASN A 927 -46.02 -13.04 15.04
N ILE A 928 -45.92 -13.65 16.22
CA ILE A 928 -44.64 -13.98 16.85
C ILE A 928 -43.82 -14.92 15.95
N GLU A 929 -44.41 -16.00 15.44
CA GLU A 929 -43.72 -16.92 14.51
C GLU A 929 -43.38 -16.23 13.19
N ARG A 930 -44.25 -15.35 12.70
CA ARG A 930 -44.06 -14.60 11.46
C ARG A 930 -42.83 -13.68 11.55
N VAL A 931 -42.73 -12.90 12.63
CA VAL A 931 -41.60 -11.99 12.88
C VAL A 931 -40.32 -12.79 13.12
N LYS A 932 -40.37 -13.86 13.92
CA LYS A 932 -39.22 -14.76 14.11
C LYS A 932 -38.69 -15.33 12.81
N ASN A 933 -39.58 -15.83 11.95
CA ASN A 933 -39.18 -16.42 10.67
C ASN A 933 -38.64 -15.36 9.71
N TYR A 934 -39.20 -14.16 9.71
CA TYR A 934 -38.75 -13.07 8.83
C TYR A 934 -37.32 -12.61 9.16
N PHE A 935 -36.99 -12.47 10.44
CA PHE A 935 -35.65 -12.06 10.89
C PHE A 935 -34.72 -13.24 11.19
N GLU A 936 -35.14 -14.48 10.89
CA GLU A 936 -34.40 -15.71 11.16
C GLU A 936 -33.97 -15.88 12.63
N GLN A 937 -34.81 -15.40 13.57
CA GLN A 937 -34.53 -15.44 15.00
C GLN A 937 -35.23 -16.62 15.69
N SER A 938 -34.47 -17.35 16.51
CA SER A 938 -34.99 -18.48 17.29
C SER A 938 -35.99 -18.05 18.37
N ALA A 939 -35.87 -16.82 18.88
CA ALA A 939 -36.80 -16.18 19.81
C ALA A 939 -36.72 -14.65 19.70
N LEU A 940 -37.80 -13.96 20.07
CA LEU A 940 -37.82 -12.51 20.24
C LEU A 940 -37.40 -12.15 21.66
N PHE A 941 -36.72 -11.03 21.83
CA PHE A 941 -36.18 -10.58 23.10
C PHE A 941 -37.20 -9.77 23.91
N THR A 942 -37.17 -9.90 25.22
CA THR A 942 -37.91 -9.01 26.14
C THR A 942 -37.04 -7.82 26.53
N TRP A 943 -37.66 -6.74 27.04
CA TRP A 943 -36.93 -5.54 27.46
C TRP A 943 -35.78 -5.81 28.45
N ASP A 944 -35.97 -6.75 29.38
CA ASP A 944 -34.95 -7.12 30.37
C ASP A 944 -33.72 -7.77 29.71
N GLN A 945 -33.86 -8.32 28.50
CA GLN A 945 -32.78 -8.96 27.76
C GLN A 945 -32.00 -7.97 26.88
N ARG A 946 -32.34 -6.68 26.87
CA ARG A 946 -31.67 -5.66 26.04
C ARG A 946 -30.18 -5.53 26.31
N THR A 947 -29.74 -5.85 27.53
CA THR A 947 -28.32 -5.81 27.94
C THR A 947 -27.58 -7.09 27.60
N THR A 948 -28.26 -8.11 27.06
CA THR A 948 -27.66 -9.41 26.68
C THR A 948 -27.29 -9.50 25.20
N THR A 949 -27.74 -8.56 24.38
CA THR A 949 -27.42 -8.51 22.96
C THR A 949 -25.99 -8.02 22.74
N THR A 950 -25.35 -8.50 21.68
CA THR A 950 -23.98 -8.12 21.31
C THR A 950 -23.90 -7.69 19.85
N TRP A 951 -22.84 -6.95 19.52
CA TRP A 951 -22.54 -6.50 18.15
C TRP A 951 -22.27 -7.66 17.18
N ASP A 952 -21.76 -8.79 17.67
CA ASP A 952 -21.30 -9.86 16.78
C ASP A 952 -22.40 -10.88 16.46
N SER A 953 -23.42 -11.02 17.33
CA SER A 953 -24.47 -12.04 17.16
C SER A 953 -25.90 -11.49 17.18
N SER A 954 -26.10 -10.25 17.65
CA SER A 954 -27.44 -9.71 17.95
C SER A 954 -27.62 -8.26 17.50
N ASN A 955 -26.86 -7.81 16.51
CA ASN A 955 -26.83 -6.42 16.02
C ASN A 955 -28.07 -5.98 15.21
N SER A 956 -29.08 -6.84 15.13
CA SER A 956 -30.43 -6.52 14.65
C SER A 956 -31.47 -7.32 15.45
N ALA A 957 -31.24 -7.47 16.76
CA ALA A 957 -32.13 -8.19 17.65
C ALA A 957 -33.54 -7.56 17.67
N VAL A 958 -34.56 -8.41 17.51
CA VAL A 958 -35.96 -7.99 17.53
C VAL A 958 -36.55 -8.28 18.90
N PHE A 959 -37.21 -7.28 19.46
CA PHE A 959 -37.79 -7.27 20.77
C PHE A 959 -39.31 -7.28 20.70
N ILE A 960 -39.92 -7.88 21.70
CA ILE A 960 -41.36 -7.96 21.90
C ILE A 960 -41.77 -7.27 23.20
N ASN A 961 -42.79 -6.43 23.12
CA ASN A 961 -43.41 -5.74 24.25
C ASN A 961 -44.89 -6.13 24.36
N PRO A 962 -45.28 -7.00 25.30
CA PRO A 962 -46.67 -7.31 25.57
C PRO A 962 -47.34 -6.13 26.29
N THR A 963 -48.30 -5.48 25.65
CA THR A 963 -49.06 -4.38 26.25
C THR A 963 -50.08 -4.90 27.27
N ALA A 964 -50.56 -4.01 28.16
CA ALA A 964 -51.61 -4.34 29.13
C ALA A 964 -52.93 -4.79 28.49
N GLU A 965 -53.12 -4.50 27.20
CA GLU A 965 -54.29 -4.85 26.40
C GLU A 965 -54.15 -6.21 25.70
N GLY A 966 -53.02 -6.91 25.89
CA GLY A 966 -52.75 -8.22 25.29
C GLY A 966 -52.29 -8.16 23.83
N VAL A 967 -51.92 -6.97 23.33
CA VAL A 967 -51.34 -6.75 22.00
C VAL A 967 -49.82 -6.74 22.12
N ASN A 968 -49.10 -7.48 21.27
CA ASN A 968 -47.64 -7.40 21.23
C ASN A 968 -47.18 -6.29 20.27
N GLU A 969 -46.18 -5.52 20.69
CA GLU A 969 -45.45 -4.57 19.86
C GLU A 969 -44.03 -5.09 19.57
N TYR A 970 -43.51 -4.81 18.38
CA TYR A 970 -42.24 -5.34 17.89
C TYR A 970 -41.26 -4.20 17.59
N PHE A 971 -40.01 -4.33 18.06
CA PHE A 971 -38.97 -3.30 17.93
C PHE A 971 -37.62 -3.89 17.52
N ILE A 972 -36.81 -3.18 16.73
CA ILE A 972 -35.39 -3.47 16.55
C ILE A 972 -34.57 -2.58 17.49
N GLN A 973 -33.61 -3.17 18.19
CA GLN A 973 -32.67 -2.43 19.01
C GLN A 973 -31.60 -1.74 18.14
N ARG A 974 -31.39 -0.43 18.30
CA ARG A 974 -30.39 0.34 17.51
C ARG A 974 -28.95 0.07 17.95
N THR A 975 -28.74 -0.10 19.25
CA THR A 975 -27.41 -0.29 19.84
C THR A 975 -27.42 -1.55 20.71
N PRO A 976 -26.67 -2.58 20.34
CA PRO A 976 -26.53 -3.78 21.16
C PRO A 976 -26.12 -3.44 22.59
N ALA A 977 -26.61 -4.23 23.54
CA ALA A 977 -26.48 -4.05 24.98
C ALA A 977 -27.12 -2.79 25.59
N GLN A 978 -27.71 -1.90 24.79
CA GLN A 978 -28.27 -0.62 25.27
C GLN A 978 -29.75 -0.46 24.90
N GLY A 979 -30.52 0.20 25.77
CA GLY A 979 -31.89 0.62 25.43
C GLY A 979 -32.65 1.15 26.64
N GLY A 980 -33.33 2.27 26.47
CA GLY A 980 -34.31 2.78 27.42
C GLY A 980 -35.62 2.01 27.37
N GLU A 981 -36.64 2.51 28.07
CA GLU A 981 -38.01 1.99 27.98
C GLU A 981 -38.53 2.03 26.53
N PHE A 982 -39.40 1.09 26.18
CA PHE A 982 -40.03 1.10 24.86
C PHE A 982 -40.88 2.37 24.69
N PRO A 983 -40.83 3.02 23.52
CA PRO A 983 -41.64 4.20 23.27
C PRO A 983 -43.13 3.84 23.19
N THR A 984 -43.98 4.60 23.87
CA THR A 984 -45.44 4.35 23.94
C THR A 984 -46.23 4.98 22.79
N ASN A 985 -45.57 5.71 21.89
CA ASN A 985 -46.20 6.44 20.79
C ASN A 985 -46.15 5.67 19.45
N LYS A 986 -45.79 4.38 19.48
CA LYS A 986 -45.66 3.54 18.27
C LYS A 986 -44.75 4.14 17.20
N ALA A 987 -43.65 4.76 17.64
CA ALA A 987 -42.68 5.39 16.75
C ALA A 987 -41.25 5.01 17.17
N SER A 988 -40.34 5.04 16.19
CA SER A 988 -38.91 4.89 16.43
C SER A 988 -38.36 6.05 17.26
N ASN A 989 -37.37 5.77 18.09
CA ASN A 989 -36.63 6.76 18.88
C ASN A 989 -35.11 6.47 18.82
N ARG A 990 -34.34 7.07 19.73
CA ARG A 990 -32.88 6.91 19.83
C ARG A 990 -32.43 5.49 20.08
N ASP A 991 -33.22 4.70 20.79
CA ASP A 991 -32.83 3.38 21.29
C ASP A 991 -33.52 2.25 20.48
N TRP A 992 -34.72 2.51 19.95
CA TRP A 992 -35.60 1.53 19.34
C TRP A 992 -36.10 1.98 17.97
N ILE A 993 -36.12 1.06 17.01
CA ILE A 993 -36.84 1.18 15.74
C ILE A 993 -38.17 0.43 15.90
N TYR A 994 -39.30 1.13 15.79
CA TYR A 994 -40.61 0.49 15.85
C TYR A 994 -40.92 -0.19 14.52
N LEU A 995 -41.35 -1.47 14.58
CA LEU A 995 -41.74 -2.24 13.40
C LEU A 995 -43.26 -2.25 13.21
N ALA A 996 -43.98 -2.81 14.19
CA ALA A 996 -45.42 -3.03 14.11
C ALA A 996 -45.98 -3.45 15.47
N ASP A 997 -47.32 -3.55 15.56
CA ASP A 997 -48.01 -4.27 16.61
C ASP A 997 -48.86 -5.41 16.00
N ASP A 998 -49.42 -6.28 16.85
CA ASP A 998 -50.22 -7.42 16.37
C ASP A 998 -51.41 -6.98 15.50
N ASN A 999 -52.04 -5.84 15.81
CA ASN A 999 -53.19 -5.37 15.07
C ASN A 999 -52.77 -4.85 13.69
N SER A 1000 -51.72 -4.02 13.62
CA SER A 1000 -51.21 -3.49 12.36
C SER A 1000 -50.67 -4.61 11.46
N LEU A 1001 -50.00 -5.63 12.04
CA LEU A 1001 -49.51 -6.77 11.26
C LEU A 1001 -50.65 -7.66 10.75
N ASN A 1002 -51.68 -7.91 11.57
CA ASN A 1002 -52.86 -8.66 11.13
C ASN A 1002 -53.62 -7.94 10.00
N GLN A 1003 -53.76 -6.61 10.10
CA GLN A 1003 -54.37 -5.82 9.03
C GLN A 1003 -53.53 -5.86 7.76
N LEU A 1004 -52.21 -5.65 7.87
CA LEU A 1004 -51.29 -5.72 6.73
C LEU A 1004 -51.37 -7.07 6.01
N ILE A 1005 -51.38 -8.19 6.74
CA ILE A 1005 -51.52 -9.54 6.15
C ILE A 1005 -52.87 -9.74 5.48
N LEU A 1006 -53.96 -9.27 6.11
CA LEU A 1006 -55.30 -9.37 5.53
C LEU A 1006 -55.39 -8.60 4.21
N GLU A 1007 -54.91 -7.37 4.20
CA GLU A 1007 -54.88 -6.50 3.02
C GLU A 1007 -54.03 -7.11 1.90
N MET A 1008 -52.82 -7.55 2.21
CA MET A 1008 -51.90 -8.20 1.26
C MET A 1008 -52.37 -9.57 0.76
N SER A 1009 -53.32 -10.21 1.43
CA SER A 1009 -53.86 -11.52 1.03
C SER A 1009 -55.16 -11.41 0.26
N THR A 1010 -55.87 -10.28 0.36
CA THR A 1010 -57.21 -10.10 -0.22
C THR A 1010 -57.26 -9.07 -1.35
N ASN A 1011 -56.26 -8.20 -1.45
CA ASN A 1011 -56.21 -7.15 -2.48
C ASN A 1011 -54.82 -7.08 -3.14
N GLN A 1012 -54.73 -7.61 -4.36
CA GLN A 1012 -53.50 -7.63 -5.14
C GLN A 1012 -52.96 -6.22 -5.41
N ALA A 1013 -53.83 -5.24 -5.68
CA ALA A 1013 -53.38 -3.87 -5.98
C ALA A 1013 -52.75 -3.19 -4.76
N VAL A 1014 -53.26 -3.46 -3.55
CA VAL A 1014 -52.67 -2.96 -2.31
C VAL A 1014 -51.33 -3.65 -2.03
N PHE A 1015 -51.27 -4.97 -2.21
CA PHE A 1015 -50.02 -5.73 -2.10
C PHE A 1015 -48.96 -5.17 -3.06
N GLU A 1016 -49.32 -4.97 -4.31
CA GLU A 1016 -48.46 -4.44 -5.36
C GLU A 1016 -47.98 -3.01 -5.06
N GLN A 1017 -48.85 -2.15 -4.52
CA GLN A 1017 -48.45 -0.82 -4.07
C GLN A 1017 -47.43 -0.89 -2.91
N LEU A 1018 -47.65 -1.77 -1.93
CA LEU A 1018 -46.70 -1.97 -0.83
C LEU A 1018 -45.34 -2.50 -1.33
N VAL A 1019 -45.34 -3.36 -2.35
CA VAL A 1019 -44.09 -3.80 -3.00
C VAL A 1019 -43.40 -2.60 -3.64
N LEU A 1020 -44.12 -1.81 -4.44
CA LEU A 1020 -43.60 -0.62 -5.08
C LEU A 1020 -43.02 0.38 -4.07
N ASP A 1021 -43.73 0.63 -2.96
CA ASP A 1021 -43.27 1.50 -1.89
C ASP A 1021 -42.00 0.95 -1.21
N TRP A 1022 -41.95 -0.36 -0.94
CA TRP A 1022 -40.79 -1.00 -0.30
C TRP A 1022 -39.53 -0.94 -1.18
N TYR A 1023 -39.69 -1.18 -2.48
CA TYR A 1023 -38.62 -1.12 -3.49
C TYR A 1023 -38.42 0.29 -4.07
N LYS A 1024 -39.13 1.31 -3.56
CA LYS A 1024 -39.05 2.72 -3.97
C LYS A 1024 -39.25 2.93 -5.48
N GLN A 1025 -40.24 2.25 -6.07
CA GLN A 1025 -40.61 2.33 -7.48
C GLN A 1025 -42.00 2.95 -7.67
N ASP A 1026 -42.17 3.77 -8.71
CA ASP A 1026 -43.49 4.33 -9.06
C ASP A 1026 -44.41 3.30 -9.74
N SER A 1027 -43.84 2.30 -10.43
CA SER A 1027 -44.56 1.25 -11.14
C SER A 1027 -43.67 0.02 -11.38
N PHE A 1028 -44.28 -1.15 -11.59
CA PHE A 1028 -43.54 -2.32 -12.07
C PHE A 1028 -43.10 -2.12 -13.51
N GLY A 1029 -41.94 -2.68 -13.86
CA GLY A 1029 -41.53 -2.74 -15.24
C GLY A 1029 -42.37 -3.74 -16.02
N ASN A 1030 -42.72 -3.44 -17.27
CA ASN A 1030 -43.40 -4.39 -18.15
C ASN A 1030 -42.45 -5.04 -19.15
N TRP A 1031 -42.74 -6.29 -19.50
CA TRP A 1031 -41.97 -6.99 -20.52
C TRP A 1031 -42.14 -6.35 -21.90
N GLY A 1032 -41.01 -6.00 -22.54
CA GLY A 1032 -41.00 -5.41 -23.89
C GLY A 1032 -40.82 -3.88 -23.91
N ASP A 1033 -40.97 -3.22 -22.76
CA ASP A 1033 -40.76 -1.77 -22.63
C ASP A 1033 -39.33 -1.35 -22.99
N ASN A 1034 -39.18 -0.11 -23.48
CA ASN A 1034 -37.89 0.53 -23.81
C ASN A 1034 -36.94 -0.33 -24.68
N GLY A 1035 -37.49 -1.22 -25.52
CA GLY A 1035 -36.69 -2.11 -26.35
C GLY A 1035 -35.96 -3.21 -25.57
N LYS A 1036 -36.60 -3.74 -24.51
CA LYS A 1036 -36.05 -4.73 -23.56
C LYS A 1036 -34.85 -4.20 -22.76
N ARG A 1037 -34.98 -2.96 -22.29
CA ARG A 1037 -34.03 -2.28 -21.42
C ARG A 1037 -34.77 -1.74 -20.19
N GLY A 1038 -34.14 -1.79 -19.03
CA GLY A 1038 -34.69 -1.34 -17.75
C GLY A 1038 -33.58 -0.90 -16.81
N ASN A 1039 -33.93 -0.31 -15.68
CA ASN A 1039 -32.92 -0.02 -14.67
C ASN A 1039 -32.62 -1.29 -13.89
N VAL A 1040 -31.35 -1.49 -13.59
CA VAL A 1040 -30.95 -2.63 -12.76
C VAL A 1040 -31.55 -2.42 -11.37
N GLY A 1041 -32.04 -3.49 -10.75
CA GLY A 1041 -32.67 -3.42 -9.44
C GLY A 1041 -34.20 -3.33 -9.49
N ASP A 1042 -34.78 -2.87 -10.60
CA ASP A 1042 -36.22 -2.72 -10.76
C ASP A 1042 -36.97 -4.07 -10.66
N ILE A 1043 -38.12 -4.02 -9.99
CA ILE A 1043 -39.09 -5.10 -9.88
C ILE A 1043 -40.05 -5.05 -11.07
N TYR A 1044 -40.22 -6.21 -11.67
CA TYR A 1044 -41.13 -6.49 -12.76
C TYR A 1044 -42.13 -7.55 -12.31
N ASP A 1045 -43.35 -7.43 -12.80
CA ASP A 1045 -44.37 -8.46 -12.66
C ASP A 1045 -44.59 -9.19 -14.00
N TYR A 1046 -45.04 -10.44 -13.91
CA TYR A 1046 -45.42 -11.22 -15.07
C TYR A 1046 -46.52 -12.22 -14.73
N HIS A 1047 -47.58 -12.22 -15.54
CA HIS A 1047 -48.67 -13.20 -15.44
C HIS A 1047 -48.40 -14.41 -16.32
N PHE A 1048 -48.16 -15.55 -15.70
CA PHE A 1048 -48.07 -16.82 -16.40
C PHE A 1048 -49.43 -17.49 -16.51
N HIS A 1049 -49.49 -18.61 -17.24
CA HIS A 1049 -50.72 -19.37 -17.46
C HIS A 1049 -51.16 -20.22 -16.27
N ASP A 1050 -50.43 -20.17 -15.15
CA ASP A 1050 -50.79 -20.83 -13.88
C ASP A 1050 -51.75 -19.99 -13.01
N GLY A 1051 -52.14 -18.80 -13.49
CA GLY A 1051 -53.12 -17.94 -12.85
C GLY A 1051 -52.55 -17.09 -11.73
N LYS A 1052 -51.22 -16.97 -11.63
CA LYS A 1052 -50.52 -16.20 -10.61
C LYS A 1052 -49.75 -15.03 -11.23
N THR A 1053 -49.51 -14.02 -10.41
CA THR A 1053 -48.60 -12.91 -10.73
C THR A 1053 -47.26 -13.20 -10.12
N HIS A 1054 -46.22 -13.24 -10.94
CA HIS A 1054 -44.86 -13.54 -10.51
C HIS A 1054 -44.01 -12.29 -10.54
N TYR A 1055 -43.17 -12.10 -9.52
CA TYR A 1055 -42.33 -10.91 -9.37
C TYR A 1055 -40.87 -11.27 -9.54
N TYR A 1056 -40.19 -10.46 -10.34
CA TYR A 1056 -38.79 -10.64 -10.72
C TYR A 1056 -38.02 -9.35 -10.53
N ARG A 1057 -36.76 -9.46 -10.12
CA ARG A 1057 -35.80 -8.35 -10.11
C ARG A 1057 -34.91 -8.40 -11.32
N LEU A 1058 -34.70 -7.25 -11.97
CA LEU A 1058 -33.79 -7.12 -13.09
C LEU A 1058 -32.33 -7.04 -12.61
N LYS A 1059 -31.45 -7.90 -13.15
CA LYS A 1059 -30.01 -7.95 -12.82
C LYS A 1059 -29.10 -7.28 -13.86
N THR A 1060 -29.64 -6.91 -15.01
CA THR A 1060 -28.87 -6.33 -16.12
C THR A 1060 -29.66 -5.24 -16.84
N THR A 1061 -29.00 -4.24 -17.41
CA THR A 1061 -29.68 -3.13 -18.14
C THR A 1061 -30.43 -3.55 -19.40
N ARG A 1062 -30.19 -4.79 -19.87
CA ARG A 1062 -30.88 -5.40 -21.00
C ARG A 1062 -31.39 -6.77 -20.58
N TYR A 1063 -32.57 -7.16 -21.05
CA TYR A 1063 -33.19 -8.41 -20.63
C TYR A 1063 -33.79 -9.25 -21.76
N GLY A 1064 -33.98 -10.52 -21.44
CA GLY A 1064 -34.53 -11.56 -22.30
C GLY A 1064 -35.91 -12.01 -21.81
N TYR A 1065 -36.14 -13.32 -21.86
CA TYR A 1065 -37.36 -13.94 -21.36
C TYR A 1065 -37.33 -14.08 -19.83
N PHE A 1066 -38.49 -13.99 -19.19
CA PHE A 1066 -38.63 -14.38 -17.78
C PHE A 1066 -38.47 -15.90 -17.64
N PRO A 1067 -37.63 -16.37 -16.71
CA PRO A 1067 -37.49 -17.79 -16.42
C PRO A 1067 -38.79 -18.35 -15.81
N TRP A 1068 -39.17 -19.55 -16.22
CA TRP A 1068 -40.41 -20.17 -15.76
C TRP A 1068 -40.25 -20.71 -14.31
N PRO A 1069 -41.17 -20.39 -13.37
CA PRO A 1069 -41.05 -20.72 -11.95
C PRO A 1069 -40.86 -22.20 -11.60
N SER A 1070 -41.26 -23.12 -12.48
CA SER A 1070 -41.22 -24.58 -12.22
C SER A 1070 -40.03 -25.32 -12.84
N GLU A 1071 -39.05 -24.62 -13.44
CA GLU A 1071 -37.91 -25.25 -14.12
C GLU A 1071 -36.74 -25.58 -13.17
N SER A 1072 -36.77 -25.10 -11.93
CA SER A 1072 -35.66 -25.17 -10.97
C SER A 1072 -36.14 -24.82 -9.55
N ALA A 1073 -35.41 -25.26 -8.51
CA ALA A 1073 -35.67 -24.81 -7.14
C ALA A 1073 -35.43 -23.30 -6.94
N ASP A 1074 -34.62 -22.69 -7.82
CA ASP A 1074 -34.46 -21.25 -7.99
C ASP A 1074 -34.67 -20.90 -9.47
N PRO A 1075 -35.84 -20.38 -9.86
CA PRO A 1075 -36.15 -20.07 -11.24
C PRO A 1075 -35.60 -18.70 -11.64
N SER A 1076 -34.31 -18.46 -11.41
CA SER A 1076 -33.57 -17.27 -11.84
C SER A 1076 -32.74 -17.57 -13.11
N ASN A 1077 -32.41 -16.54 -13.91
CA ASN A 1077 -31.52 -16.68 -15.08
C ASN A 1077 -30.49 -15.54 -15.16
N GLY A 1078 -29.73 -15.42 -16.25
CA GLY A 1078 -28.70 -14.39 -16.40
C GLY A 1078 -29.21 -12.94 -16.30
N HIS A 1079 -30.48 -12.68 -16.58
CA HIS A 1079 -31.08 -11.34 -16.56
C HIS A 1079 -32.01 -11.11 -15.35
N TRP A 1080 -32.66 -12.16 -14.85
CA TRP A 1080 -33.74 -12.05 -13.87
C TRP A 1080 -33.45 -12.86 -12.61
N GLN A 1081 -33.74 -12.27 -11.46
CA GLN A 1081 -33.86 -12.99 -10.19
C GLN A 1081 -35.34 -13.16 -9.87
N TYR A 1082 -35.79 -14.39 -9.65
CA TYR A 1082 -37.15 -14.62 -9.18
C TYR A 1082 -37.25 -14.34 -7.68
N ILE A 1083 -38.31 -13.64 -7.26
CA ILE A 1083 -38.53 -13.33 -5.84
C ILE A 1083 -39.67 -14.19 -5.30
N SER A 1084 -40.89 -14.00 -5.80
CA SER A 1084 -42.11 -14.61 -5.26
C SER A 1084 -43.28 -14.50 -6.24
N HIS A 1085 -44.48 -14.89 -5.79
CA HIS A 1085 -45.74 -14.71 -6.51
C HIS A 1085 -46.89 -14.28 -5.59
N TYR A 1086 -47.89 -13.61 -6.16
CA TYR A 1086 -49.13 -13.27 -5.49
C TYR A 1086 -50.10 -14.45 -5.41
#